data_AF-A3P933-F1
#
_entry.id   AF-A3P933-F1
#
_cell.length_a   1.000
_cell.length_b   1.000
_cell.length_c   1.000
_cell.angle_alpha   90.00
_cell.angle_beta   90.00
_cell.angle_gamma   90.00
#
_symmetry.space_group_name_H-M   'P 1'
#
loop_
_entity.id
_entity.type
_entity.pdbx_description
1 polymer ?
#
loop_
_entity_poly.entity_id
_entity_poly.type
_entity_poly.pdbx_seq_one_letter_code
_entity_poly.pdbx_strand_id
1 'polypeptide(L)'
;MNAGSKRFQHVASSKSSGNAETASNSRTKGSARFKPKALVVAMSVSGLLFGYQGEVFAELTAISSEPTPATDQGNLASGFNAAVTEARSLVFNQTNYTRLWNENPSWATNNWPDGKTLSCPNPNTNPTLSPGYLASLYDRCAYYSRDYVHQATGAYYLGLYDENYTMANKFATTYHENGGVNAPWWAISVIGKPYEQRDELPAPFELGENIANMYRLTADNRYLGQGFQNYISQMTSYVKANSTVGSTTGTSLNPDGFRMARTQNGETASYNEFLPDNMQLLLGGDLAASQIAYYRAIKDNPTLIAKALSDNPSLRSTYFSDNYRNLASKFDQNWYITSTTSNPSTTCASPYSPPSAFSPFIPHFAVGQVGTPGTFYSSNSNPNYSSLTYDDAYIREPNIFPLYKNIITDSSKMDNQARYVDQLEEANYVCANKQLDKPGIEYHTYLPTSFYNANMPDKAWKWLTRLAKWQSSSTKRDSQGNIIGYNAYPEVSFVLISDTITKVLGLDYDAPNSVLSTKSGLPSSFAPGNYVTIKNIPIYNKAKNTTINVDVTQKINSNGATQTDLAFVTDLSTVAFNQGFHWAPKFYNPTGNQYCKITRTYRNGGSDNTFVNVMTDSTTKISTCQDGTNIGIWVYTGQGANISSYSATLSSTNQ
;
A
#
# COMPACT_ATOMS: atom_id res chain seq x y z
N MET A 1 18.80 8.93 40.50
CA MET A 1 18.60 7.49 40.77
C MET A 1 18.34 6.82 39.43
N ASN A 2 19.18 5.85 39.10
CA ASN A 2 19.35 5.23 37.79
C ASN A 2 18.17 4.33 37.40
N ALA A 3 17.75 4.42 36.13
CA ALA A 3 17.17 3.31 35.38
C ALA A 3 17.70 3.40 33.95
N GLY A 4 18.65 2.52 33.63
CA GLY A 4 19.39 2.50 32.37
C GLY A 4 18.59 1.88 31.23
N SER A 5 18.72 2.49 30.05
CA SER A 5 18.27 1.96 28.78
C SER A 5 19.13 0.76 28.37
N LYS A 6 18.49 -0.37 28.03
CA LYS A 6 19.16 -1.48 27.36
C LYS A 6 19.17 -1.22 25.86
N ARG A 7 20.32 -0.79 25.34
CA ARG A 7 20.68 -0.90 23.93
C ARG A 7 20.81 -2.38 23.57
N PHE A 8 20.16 -2.82 22.49
CA PHE A 8 20.38 -4.12 21.89
C PHE A 8 21.80 -4.17 21.30
N GLN A 9 22.67 -5.00 21.89
CA GLN A 9 23.95 -5.37 21.29
C GLN A 9 23.76 -6.58 20.39
N HIS A 10 24.22 -6.44 19.15
CA HIS A 10 24.42 -7.54 18.21
C HIS A 10 25.31 -8.63 18.82
N VAL A 11 24.80 -9.86 18.92
CA VAL A 11 25.62 -11.04 19.23
C VAL A 11 26.21 -11.57 17.93
N ALA A 12 27.50 -11.34 17.74
CA ALA A 12 28.30 -12.03 16.73
C ALA A 12 28.55 -13.48 17.17
N SER A 13 28.17 -14.46 16.35
CA SER A 13 28.51 -15.86 16.61
C SER A 13 29.98 -16.11 16.31
N SER A 14 30.78 -16.39 17.35
CA SER A 14 32.16 -16.86 17.20
C SER A 14 32.17 -18.30 16.66
N LYS A 15 32.82 -18.49 15.51
CA LYS A 15 33.26 -19.81 15.05
C LYS A 15 34.42 -20.25 15.95
N SER A 16 34.28 -21.40 16.59
CA SER A 16 35.42 -22.16 17.10
C SER A 16 35.61 -23.42 16.25
N SER A 17 36.85 -23.58 15.80
CA SER A 17 37.41 -24.73 15.11
C SER A 17 37.89 -25.77 16.12
N GLY A 18 37.62 -27.06 15.89
CA GLY A 18 38.16 -28.16 16.69
C GLY A 18 37.85 -29.52 16.04
N ASN A 19 38.90 -30.25 15.70
CA ASN A 19 38.96 -31.39 14.78
C ASN A 19 38.34 -32.74 15.25
N ALA A 20 37.89 -33.48 14.23
CA ALA A 20 38.14 -34.90 13.88
C ALA A 20 37.90 -36.05 14.88
N GLU A 21 37.13 -37.06 14.43
CA GLU A 21 37.46 -38.50 14.36
C GLU A 21 36.24 -39.27 13.76
N THR A 22 36.26 -39.68 12.49
CA THR A 22 36.49 -41.05 11.95
C THR A 22 35.60 -42.20 12.47
N ALA A 23 34.76 -42.74 11.56
CA ALA A 23 34.51 -44.18 11.28
C ALA A 23 33.21 -44.32 10.43
N SER A 24 33.27 -44.51 9.11
CA SER A 24 33.45 -45.76 8.34
C SER A 24 32.21 -46.65 8.17
N ASN A 25 31.91 -46.94 6.90
CA ASN A 25 31.23 -48.12 6.32
C ASN A 25 29.70 -48.26 6.47
N SER A 26 28.94 -48.78 5.50
CA SER A 26 29.12 -49.11 4.07
C SER A 26 27.76 -49.57 3.50
N ARG A 27 27.67 -49.66 2.16
CA ARG A 27 26.82 -50.58 1.36
C ARG A 27 25.32 -50.27 1.25
N THR A 28 24.60 -50.47 0.14
CA THR A 28 24.83 -50.56 -1.33
C THR A 28 23.46 -50.94 -1.94
N LYS A 29 23.22 -50.53 -3.21
CA LYS A 29 22.22 -51.06 -4.18
C LYS A 29 20.75 -50.64 -3.93
N GLY A 30 19.94 -50.31 -4.94
CA GLY A 30 20.01 -50.69 -6.34
C GLY A 30 19.43 -49.66 -7.31
N SER A 31 20.02 -49.71 -8.50
CA SER A 31 19.67 -49.04 -9.74
C SER A 31 18.34 -49.49 -10.33
N ALA A 32 17.58 -48.54 -10.90
CA ALA A 32 16.76 -48.81 -12.07
C ALA A 32 16.86 -47.62 -13.05
N ARG A 33 17.42 -47.92 -14.23
CA ARG A 33 17.51 -47.06 -15.41
C ARG A 33 16.13 -46.97 -16.07
N PHE A 34 15.65 -45.78 -16.40
CA PHE A 34 14.86 -45.54 -17.62
C PHE A 34 15.09 -44.10 -18.12
N LYS A 35 15.45 -43.98 -19.40
CA LYS A 35 15.40 -42.78 -20.25
C LYS A 35 14.84 -43.24 -21.61
N PRO A 36 14.45 -42.34 -22.52
CA PRO A 36 13.52 -41.21 -22.40
C PRO A 36 12.43 -41.30 -23.50
N LYS A 37 11.32 -40.55 -23.39
CA LYS A 37 10.56 -40.06 -24.56
C LYS A 37 9.57 -38.97 -24.15
N ALA A 38 9.47 -37.98 -25.03
CA ALA A 38 8.84 -36.69 -24.85
C ALA A 38 7.33 -36.74 -24.54
N LEU A 39 6.89 -35.85 -23.66
CA LEU A 39 5.62 -35.14 -23.80
C LEU A 39 5.74 -33.79 -23.07
N VAL A 40 5.77 -32.71 -23.84
CA VAL A 40 5.59 -31.36 -23.32
C VAL A 40 4.09 -31.21 -23.04
N VAL A 41 3.70 -31.25 -21.77
CA VAL A 41 2.38 -30.81 -21.32
C VAL A 41 2.61 -29.73 -20.28
N ALA A 42 2.33 -28.48 -20.65
CA ALA A 42 2.14 -27.41 -19.71
C ALA A 42 0.83 -27.68 -18.96
N MET A 43 0.91 -28.30 -17.77
CA MET A 43 -0.19 -28.33 -16.82
C MET A 43 0.05 -27.23 -15.79
N SER A 44 -0.70 -26.15 -15.95
CA SER A 44 -1.04 -25.23 -14.87
C SER A 44 -1.74 -26.03 -13.76
N VAL A 45 -1.03 -26.32 -12.68
CA VAL A 45 -1.61 -26.87 -11.46
C VAL A 45 -2.35 -25.72 -10.78
N SER A 46 -3.62 -25.53 -11.14
CA SER A 46 -4.55 -24.73 -10.37
C SER A 46 -4.84 -25.46 -9.05
N GLY A 47 -4.62 -24.76 -7.94
CA GLY A 47 -4.94 -25.27 -6.61
C GLY A 47 -6.43 -25.57 -6.49
N LEU A 48 -6.76 -26.86 -6.40
CA LEU A 48 -8.04 -27.33 -5.91
C LEU A 48 -8.04 -27.18 -4.38
N LEU A 49 -8.52 -26.03 -3.90
CA LEU A 49 -8.91 -25.86 -2.50
C LEU A 49 -10.32 -26.44 -2.32
N PHE A 50 -10.39 -27.69 -1.84
CA PHE A 50 -11.65 -28.26 -1.36
C PHE A 50 -11.92 -27.76 0.06
N GLY A 51 -13.00 -27.00 0.22
CA GLY A 51 -13.42 -26.53 1.55
C GLY A 51 -14.56 -25.52 1.59
N TYR A 52 -15.55 -25.59 0.68
CA TYR A 52 -16.95 -25.15 0.87
C TYR A 52 -17.69 -25.51 -0.42
N GLN A 53 -18.94 -25.98 -0.37
CA GLN A 53 -19.81 -25.98 -1.56
C GLN A 53 -20.16 -24.52 -1.87
N GLY A 54 -19.32 -23.90 -2.67
CA GLY A 54 -19.44 -22.55 -3.21
C GLY A 54 -18.63 -22.52 -4.50
N GLU A 55 -19.10 -21.79 -5.50
CA GLU A 55 -18.54 -21.78 -6.85
C GLU A 55 -17.01 -21.66 -6.86
N VAL A 56 -16.35 -22.40 -7.75
CA VAL A 56 -14.91 -22.26 -7.98
C VAL A 56 -14.69 -20.86 -8.58
N PHE A 57 -14.42 -19.88 -7.74
CA PHE A 57 -14.06 -18.54 -8.20
C PHE A 57 -12.77 -18.63 -9.02
N ALA A 58 -12.76 -18.01 -10.20
CA ALA A 58 -11.53 -17.91 -10.99
C ALA A 58 -10.47 -17.13 -10.17
N GLU A 59 -9.23 -17.60 -10.12
CA GLU A 59 -8.20 -16.92 -9.33
C GLU A 59 -7.76 -15.61 -9.99
N LEU A 60 -7.47 -14.59 -9.19
CA LEU A 60 -6.88 -13.34 -9.64
C LEU A 60 -5.52 -13.63 -10.28
N THR A 61 -5.36 -13.38 -11.58
CA THR A 61 -4.18 -13.81 -12.34
C THR A 61 -3.72 -12.74 -13.33
N ALA A 62 -2.42 -12.51 -13.41
CA ALA A 62 -1.79 -11.66 -14.41
C ALA A 62 -1.31 -12.45 -15.63
N ILE A 63 -1.50 -11.85 -16.81
CA ILE A 63 -0.90 -12.27 -18.08
C ILE A 63 -0.35 -11.01 -18.75
N SER A 64 0.83 -11.10 -19.36
CA SER A 64 1.44 -9.93 -19.98
C SER A 64 2.31 -10.30 -21.18
N SER A 65 2.47 -9.31 -22.07
CA SER A 65 3.52 -9.25 -23.07
C SER A 65 4.34 -8.00 -22.75
N GLU A 66 5.43 -8.19 -22.03
CA GLU A 66 6.28 -7.11 -21.52
C GLU A 66 7.55 -6.97 -22.37
N PRO A 67 8.16 -5.77 -22.41
CA PRO A 67 9.55 -5.62 -22.81
C PRO A 67 10.47 -6.54 -22.00
N THR A 68 11.60 -6.96 -22.58
CA THR A 68 12.57 -7.79 -21.85
C THR A 68 13.08 -7.04 -20.62
N PRO A 69 12.91 -7.57 -19.40
CA PRO A 69 13.34 -6.89 -18.18
C PRO A 69 14.87 -6.71 -18.13
N ALA A 70 15.32 -5.67 -17.45
CA ALA A 70 16.74 -5.53 -17.10
C ALA A 70 17.19 -6.69 -16.18
N THR A 71 18.49 -6.95 -16.09
CA THR A 71 19.05 -8.09 -15.32
C THR A 71 18.67 -8.10 -13.84
N ASP A 72 18.42 -6.94 -13.26
CA ASP A 72 18.01 -6.74 -11.87
C ASP A 72 16.48 -6.61 -11.69
N GLN A 73 15.71 -6.71 -12.77
CA GLN A 73 14.25 -6.68 -12.80
C GLN A 73 13.66 -8.05 -13.18
N GLY A 74 12.36 -8.22 -12.96
CA GLY A 74 11.61 -9.44 -13.26
C GLY A 74 10.36 -9.15 -14.07
N ASN A 75 9.74 -10.20 -14.61
CA ASN A 75 8.46 -10.09 -15.29
C ASN A 75 7.34 -9.78 -14.27
N LEU A 76 6.55 -8.74 -14.54
CA LEU A 76 5.50 -8.27 -13.63
C LEU A 76 4.43 -9.33 -13.40
N ALA A 77 3.94 -9.98 -14.47
CA ALA A 77 2.90 -11.00 -14.33
C ALA A 77 3.33 -12.19 -13.47
N SER A 78 4.58 -12.64 -13.62
CA SER A 78 5.14 -13.72 -12.81
C SER A 78 5.22 -13.34 -11.33
N GLY A 79 5.71 -12.14 -11.03
CA GLY A 79 5.77 -11.62 -9.65
C GLY A 79 4.38 -11.45 -9.05
N PHE A 80 3.44 -10.88 -9.80
CA PHE A 80 2.04 -10.70 -9.37
C PHE A 80 1.39 -12.04 -9.01
N ASN A 81 1.52 -13.05 -9.86
CA ASN A 81 0.94 -14.37 -9.61
C ASN A 81 1.57 -15.06 -8.37
N ALA A 82 2.87 -14.88 -8.16
CA ALA A 82 3.53 -15.33 -6.93
C ALA A 82 3.00 -14.58 -5.70
N ALA A 83 2.79 -13.26 -5.79
CA ALA A 83 2.20 -12.45 -4.73
C ALA A 83 0.77 -12.86 -4.38
N VAL A 84 -0.09 -13.12 -5.37
CA VAL A 84 -1.46 -13.63 -5.12
C VAL A 84 -1.38 -14.94 -4.34
N THR A 85 -0.50 -15.86 -4.74
CA THR A 85 -0.35 -17.14 -4.07
C THR A 85 0.13 -16.98 -2.62
N GLU A 86 1.12 -16.11 -2.38
CA GLU A 86 1.60 -15.82 -1.02
C GLU A 86 0.54 -15.15 -0.16
N ALA A 87 -0.09 -14.08 -0.63
CA ALA A 87 -1.10 -13.34 0.12
C ALA A 87 -2.28 -14.23 0.55
N ARG A 88 -2.73 -15.15 -0.33
CA ARG A 88 -3.74 -16.16 0.01
C ARG A 88 -3.29 -17.10 1.12
N SER A 89 -2.01 -17.43 1.17
CA SER A 89 -1.43 -18.30 2.19
C SER A 89 -1.39 -17.64 3.58
N LEU A 90 -1.47 -16.31 3.66
CA LEU A 90 -1.38 -15.53 4.89
C LEU A 90 -2.72 -15.33 5.61
N VAL A 91 -3.83 -15.70 4.97
CA VAL A 91 -5.19 -15.60 5.54
C VAL A 91 -5.39 -16.59 6.68
N PHE A 92 -5.97 -16.15 7.79
CA PHE A 92 -6.21 -16.96 8.99
C PHE A 92 -7.42 -17.90 8.88
N ASN A 93 -7.34 -18.87 7.96
CA ASN A 93 -8.18 -20.07 7.99
C ASN A 93 -7.45 -21.24 8.68
N GLN A 94 -8.16 -22.32 8.98
CA GLN A 94 -7.60 -23.47 9.72
C GLN A 94 -6.30 -24.00 9.07
N THR A 95 -6.31 -24.21 7.76
CA THR A 95 -5.19 -24.80 7.02
C THR A 95 -3.96 -23.88 7.07
N ASN A 96 -4.13 -22.62 6.70
CA ASN A 96 -3.06 -21.63 6.67
C ASN A 96 -2.53 -21.33 8.06
N TYR A 97 -3.41 -21.14 9.05
CA TYR A 97 -2.98 -20.86 10.42
C TYR A 97 -2.21 -22.03 11.02
N THR A 98 -2.64 -23.27 10.77
CA THR A 98 -1.88 -24.46 11.19
C THR A 98 -0.49 -24.49 10.58
N ARG A 99 -0.36 -24.16 9.29
CA ARG A 99 0.94 -24.06 8.61
C ARG A 99 1.82 -22.98 9.26
N LEU A 100 1.31 -21.75 9.35
CA LEU A 100 2.04 -20.61 9.93
C LEU A 100 2.48 -20.88 11.37
N TRP A 101 1.62 -21.51 12.18
CA TRP A 101 1.93 -21.89 13.56
C TRP A 101 3.06 -22.93 13.64
N ASN A 102 3.05 -23.95 12.77
CA ASN A 102 4.10 -24.97 12.71
C ASN A 102 5.44 -24.40 12.19
N GLU A 103 5.38 -23.45 11.25
CA GLU A 103 6.55 -22.77 10.69
C GLU A 103 7.21 -21.80 11.70
N ASN A 104 6.46 -21.35 12.72
CA ASN A 104 6.93 -20.38 13.72
C ASN A 104 6.83 -20.93 15.16
N PRO A 105 7.79 -21.76 15.61
CA PRO A 105 7.76 -22.36 16.95
C PRO A 105 7.69 -21.34 18.10
N SER A 106 8.15 -20.11 17.89
CA SER A 106 8.08 -19.01 18.88
C SER A 106 6.64 -18.66 19.27
N TRP A 107 5.66 -18.92 18.40
CA TRP A 107 4.25 -18.62 18.64
C TRP A 107 3.68 -19.42 19.82
N ALA A 108 4.14 -20.66 20.02
CA ALA A 108 3.68 -21.54 21.09
C ALA A 108 4.00 -21.01 22.50
N THR A 109 4.97 -20.11 22.62
CA THR A 109 5.42 -19.53 23.90
C THR A 109 5.07 -18.06 24.06
N ASN A 110 4.35 -17.49 23.10
CA ASN A 110 4.07 -16.06 23.06
C ASN A 110 2.87 -15.71 23.93
N ASN A 111 3.16 -15.30 25.17
CA ASN A 111 2.15 -14.91 26.15
C ASN A 111 1.83 -13.43 26.07
N TRP A 112 0.55 -13.14 26.28
CA TRP A 112 0.05 -11.83 26.66
C TRP A 112 0.72 -11.34 27.95
N PRO A 113 0.78 -10.01 28.20
CA PRO A 113 1.28 -9.43 29.45
C PRO A 113 0.65 -9.95 30.76
N ASP A 114 -0.45 -10.72 30.71
CA ASP A 114 -1.11 -11.35 31.86
C ASP A 114 -0.41 -12.67 32.27
N GLY A 115 0.57 -13.12 31.47
CA GLY A 115 1.33 -14.35 31.68
C GLY A 115 0.50 -15.64 31.52
N LYS A 116 -0.73 -15.55 31.02
CA LYS A 116 -1.72 -16.66 30.99
C LYS A 116 -2.35 -16.86 29.63
N THR A 117 -2.65 -15.77 28.92
CA THR A 117 -3.31 -15.83 27.61
C THR A 117 -2.25 -15.97 26.54
N LEU A 118 -2.30 -17.03 25.74
CA LEU A 118 -1.47 -17.11 24.54
C LEU A 118 -2.00 -16.13 23.49
N SER A 119 -1.10 -15.30 22.95
CA SER A 119 -1.40 -14.47 21.78
C SER A 119 -1.66 -15.32 20.54
N CYS A 120 -1.23 -16.59 20.57
CA CYS A 120 -1.28 -17.57 19.48
C CYS A 120 -1.76 -18.93 19.99
N PRO A 121 -3.08 -19.15 20.08
CA PRO A 121 -3.59 -20.42 20.57
C PRO A 121 -3.24 -21.56 19.62
N ASN A 122 -3.00 -22.75 20.16
CA ASN A 122 -2.69 -23.92 19.34
C ASN A 122 -3.89 -24.28 18.43
N PRO A 123 -3.69 -24.36 17.10
CA PRO A 123 -4.76 -24.57 16.13
C PRO A 123 -5.49 -25.91 16.28
N ASN A 124 -4.89 -26.90 16.93
CA ASN A 124 -5.52 -28.21 17.20
C ASN A 124 -6.50 -28.17 18.38
N THR A 125 -6.29 -27.24 19.31
CA THR A 125 -7.13 -27.09 20.51
C THR A 125 -8.07 -25.89 20.44
N ASN A 126 -7.80 -24.94 19.54
CA ASN A 126 -8.61 -23.75 19.34
C ASN A 126 -8.59 -23.34 17.85
N PRO A 127 -9.40 -24.01 17.02
CA PRO A 127 -9.30 -23.91 15.56
C PRO A 127 -9.84 -22.60 14.98
N THR A 128 -10.69 -21.87 15.71
CA THR A 128 -11.44 -20.77 15.11
C THR A 128 -10.86 -19.42 15.49
N LEU A 129 -10.20 -18.78 14.51
CA LEU A 129 -9.79 -17.38 14.59
C LEU A 129 -10.86 -16.47 14.01
N SER A 130 -10.83 -15.19 14.40
CA SER A 130 -11.60 -14.16 13.70
C SER A 130 -11.01 -13.95 12.29
N PRO A 131 -11.82 -13.50 11.31
CA PRO A 131 -11.31 -13.16 9.99
C PRO A 131 -10.14 -12.16 10.08
N GLY A 132 -9.02 -12.52 9.47
CA GLY A 132 -7.82 -11.70 9.40
C GLY A 132 -6.76 -12.35 8.53
N TYR A 133 -5.65 -11.65 8.36
CA TYR A 133 -4.44 -12.16 7.71
C TYR A 133 -3.20 -11.65 8.44
N LEU A 134 -2.08 -12.33 8.23
CA LEU A 134 -0.81 -11.94 8.82
C LEU A 134 -0.32 -10.61 8.22
N ALA A 135 -0.35 -9.56 9.03
CA ALA A 135 0.16 -8.23 8.69
C ALA A 135 1.26 -7.85 9.69
N SER A 136 2.36 -8.59 9.65
CA SER A 136 3.52 -8.42 10.52
C SER A 136 4.73 -9.12 9.94
N LEU A 137 5.88 -9.04 10.62
CA LEU A 137 6.94 -10.03 10.41
C LEU A 137 6.42 -11.46 10.62
N TYR A 138 6.98 -12.42 9.88
CA TYR A 138 6.54 -13.82 9.86
C TYR A 138 6.58 -14.50 11.23
N ASP A 139 7.51 -14.10 12.10
CA ASP A 139 7.70 -14.64 13.44
C ASP A 139 6.81 -13.98 14.50
N ARG A 140 6.04 -12.96 14.12
CA ARG A 140 5.09 -12.25 14.99
C ARG A 140 3.68 -12.70 14.68
N CYS A 141 2.93 -13.03 15.72
CA CYS A 141 1.61 -13.62 15.60
C CYS A 141 0.53 -12.56 15.88
N ALA A 142 0.51 -11.56 15.01
CA ALA A 142 -0.31 -10.38 15.16
C ALA A 142 -0.53 -9.74 13.79
N TYR A 143 -1.33 -8.69 13.79
CA TYR A 143 -1.34 -7.70 12.73
C TYR A 143 -1.03 -6.33 13.34
N TYR A 144 -0.09 -5.64 12.71
CA TYR A 144 0.39 -4.31 13.06
C TYR A 144 -0.34 -3.28 12.21
N SER A 145 -0.63 -2.11 12.78
CA SER A 145 -1.51 -1.14 12.10
C SER A 145 -0.91 -0.64 10.79
N ARG A 146 0.41 -0.39 10.74
CA ARG A 146 1.14 0.04 9.54
C ARG A 146 1.09 -1.02 8.44
N ASP A 147 1.52 -2.24 8.75
CA ASP A 147 1.45 -3.36 7.82
C ASP A 147 0.02 -3.56 7.29
N TYR A 148 -0.97 -3.54 8.18
CA TYR A 148 -2.37 -3.70 7.79
C TYR A 148 -2.81 -2.63 6.79
N VAL A 149 -2.55 -1.35 7.05
CA VAL A 149 -3.02 -0.28 6.17
C VAL A 149 -2.36 -0.32 4.79
N HIS A 150 -1.10 -0.78 4.70
CA HIS A 150 -0.41 -0.97 3.42
C HIS A 150 -0.89 -2.21 2.66
N GLN A 151 -1.35 -3.24 3.37
CA GLN A 151 -1.84 -4.48 2.77
C GLN A 151 -3.33 -4.41 2.35
N ALA A 152 -4.12 -3.56 3.00
CA ALA A 152 -5.58 -3.56 2.91
C ALA A 152 -6.13 -3.43 1.48
N THR A 153 -5.51 -2.61 0.62
CA THR A 153 -5.96 -2.45 -0.77
C THR A 153 -5.69 -3.71 -1.61
N GLY A 154 -4.53 -4.35 -1.43
CA GLY A 154 -4.25 -5.65 -2.06
C GLY A 154 -5.22 -6.73 -1.57
N ALA A 155 -5.52 -6.74 -0.26
CA ALA A 155 -6.46 -7.66 0.35
C ALA A 155 -7.90 -7.45 -0.17
N TYR A 156 -8.30 -6.21 -0.44
CA TYR A 156 -9.58 -5.90 -1.09
C TYR A 156 -9.70 -6.57 -2.47
N TYR A 157 -8.67 -6.50 -3.32
CA TYR A 157 -8.71 -7.15 -4.64
C TYR A 157 -8.65 -8.67 -4.57
N LEU A 158 -8.24 -9.23 -3.44
CA LEU A 158 -8.35 -10.66 -3.15
C LEU A 158 -9.75 -11.04 -2.60
N GLY A 159 -10.65 -10.09 -2.37
CA GLY A 159 -11.96 -10.39 -1.79
C GLY A 159 -11.95 -10.58 -0.27
N LEU A 160 -10.89 -10.16 0.41
CA LEU A 160 -10.72 -10.29 1.87
C LEU A 160 -11.46 -9.17 2.63
N TYR A 161 -12.74 -8.98 2.30
CA TYR A 161 -13.54 -7.84 2.78
C TYR A 161 -13.84 -7.92 4.28
N ASP A 162 -14.11 -9.14 4.79
CA ASP A 162 -14.43 -9.35 6.19
C ASP A 162 -13.18 -9.35 7.07
N GLU A 163 -12.05 -9.81 6.55
CA GLU A 163 -10.74 -9.71 7.18
C GLU A 163 -10.34 -8.23 7.35
N ASN A 164 -10.39 -7.45 6.25
CA ASN A 164 -10.12 -6.00 6.30
C ASN A 164 -11.03 -5.30 7.31
N TYR A 165 -12.33 -5.58 7.26
CA TYR A 165 -13.29 -4.97 8.19
C TYR A 165 -12.97 -5.33 9.65
N THR A 166 -12.70 -6.61 9.92
CA THR A 166 -12.42 -7.10 11.28
C THR A 166 -11.16 -6.46 11.84
N MET A 167 -10.08 -6.41 11.07
CA MET A 167 -8.81 -5.81 11.46
C MET A 167 -8.97 -4.29 11.69
N ALA A 168 -9.60 -3.57 10.75
CA ALA A 168 -9.91 -2.14 10.91
C ALA A 168 -10.71 -1.86 12.17
N ASN A 169 -11.78 -2.64 12.41
CA ASN A 169 -12.65 -2.46 13.56
C ASN A 169 -11.89 -2.68 14.88
N LYS A 170 -10.96 -3.64 14.92
CA LYS A 170 -10.14 -3.88 16.13
C LYS A 170 -9.24 -2.70 16.45
N PHE A 171 -8.53 -2.15 15.47
CA PHE A 171 -7.73 -0.96 15.72
C PHE A 171 -8.59 0.28 16.05
N ALA A 172 -9.74 0.44 15.39
CA ALA A 172 -10.63 1.57 15.63
C ALA A 172 -11.35 1.53 16.99
N THR A 173 -11.29 0.42 17.71
CA THR A 173 -12.01 0.23 18.99
C THR A 173 -11.10 -0.12 20.16
N THR A 174 -9.80 -0.28 19.93
CA THR A 174 -8.84 -0.69 20.95
C THR A 174 -7.83 0.42 21.18
N TYR A 175 -7.86 1.01 22.37
CA TYR A 175 -7.03 2.16 22.74
C TYR A 175 -6.24 1.91 24.02
N HIS A 176 -5.21 2.72 24.24
CA HIS A 176 -4.53 2.89 25.52
C HIS A 176 -4.36 4.37 25.83
N GLU A 177 -4.17 4.71 27.10
CA GLU A 177 -3.89 6.08 27.51
C GLU A 177 -2.40 6.38 27.34
N ASN A 178 -2.07 7.44 26.59
CA ASN A 178 -0.73 7.98 26.51
C ASN A 178 -0.75 9.50 26.75
N GLY A 179 -0.27 9.94 27.92
CA GLY A 179 -0.14 11.37 28.24
C GLY A 179 -1.45 12.14 28.13
N GLY A 180 -2.55 11.58 28.65
CA GLY A 180 -3.87 12.21 28.68
C GLY A 180 -4.66 12.17 27.38
N VAL A 181 -4.21 11.41 26.36
CA VAL A 181 -5.00 11.11 25.16
C VAL A 181 -5.10 9.61 24.93
N ASN A 182 -6.19 9.19 24.29
CA ASN A 182 -6.37 7.82 23.86
C ASN A 182 -5.66 7.60 22.52
N ALA A 183 -4.67 6.70 22.50
CA ALA A 183 -3.94 6.30 21.32
C ALA A 183 -4.38 4.90 20.87
N PRO A 184 -4.60 4.65 19.57
CA PRO A 184 -4.83 3.30 19.06
C PRO A 184 -3.66 2.39 19.37
N TRP A 185 -3.92 1.10 19.59
CA TRP A 185 -2.83 0.13 19.76
C TRP A 185 -2.07 -0.11 18.45
N TRP A 186 -0.75 -0.26 18.56
CA TRP A 186 0.13 -0.51 17.42
C TRP A 186 -0.05 -1.89 16.79
N ALA A 187 -0.22 -2.92 17.63
CA ALA A 187 -0.44 -4.28 17.16
C ALA A 187 -1.56 -4.97 17.92
N ILE A 188 -2.31 -5.81 17.21
CA ILE A 188 -3.38 -6.64 17.74
C ILE A 188 -3.07 -8.10 17.38
N SER A 189 -3.15 -9.00 18.35
CA SER A 189 -2.93 -10.44 18.16
C SER A 189 -3.99 -11.06 17.25
N VAL A 190 -3.71 -12.24 16.72
CA VAL A 190 -4.65 -12.99 15.85
C VAL A 190 -5.99 -13.33 16.52
N ILE A 191 -6.05 -13.30 17.86
CA ILE A 191 -7.28 -13.47 18.66
C ILE A 191 -8.00 -12.14 18.95
N GLY A 192 -7.56 -11.04 18.33
CA GLY A 192 -8.22 -9.73 18.42
C GLY A 192 -8.00 -9.00 19.74
N LYS A 193 -6.83 -9.19 20.35
CA LYS A 193 -6.45 -8.62 21.64
C LYS A 193 -5.14 -7.78 21.52
N PRO A 194 -4.97 -6.61 22.17
CA PRO A 194 -3.70 -5.86 22.33
C PRO A 194 -2.36 -6.63 22.38
N TYR A 195 -1.50 -6.51 21.37
CA TYR A 195 -0.26 -7.29 21.29
C TYR A 195 0.99 -6.49 21.65
N GLU A 196 1.16 -5.31 21.05
CA GLU A 196 2.31 -4.44 21.30
C GLU A 196 1.83 -2.99 21.39
N GLN A 197 2.27 -2.30 22.44
CA GLN A 197 2.03 -0.87 22.64
C GLN A 197 3.25 -0.09 22.13
N ARG A 198 3.08 0.62 21.02
CA ARG A 198 3.99 1.66 20.53
C ARG A 198 3.16 2.81 19.98
N ASP A 199 3.76 3.99 19.93
CA ASP A 199 3.11 5.19 19.39
C ASP A 199 3.90 5.73 18.22
N GLU A 200 3.90 4.96 17.13
CA GLU A 200 4.39 5.42 15.83
C GLU A 200 3.36 6.35 15.22
N LEU A 201 3.64 7.64 15.32
CA LEU A 201 2.62 8.66 15.14
C LEU A 201 1.98 8.76 13.74
N PRO A 202 2.64 8.36 12.62
CA PRO A 202 1.94 8.31 11.33
C PRO A 202 0.74 7.34 11.33
N ALA A 203 0.80 6.26 12.11
CA ALA A 203 -0.11 5.12 11.99
C ALA A 203 -1.58 5.42 12.32
N PRO A 204 -1.90 6.17 13.39
CA PRO A 204 -3.29 6.56 13.64
C PRO A 204 -3.90 7.37 12.48
N PHE A 205 -3.11 8.20 11.79
CA PHE A 205 -3.61 8.96 10.65
C PHE A 205 -3.85 8.06 9.43
N GLU A 206 -2.91 7.17 9.12
CA GLU A 206 -3.07 6.23 8.02
C GLU A 206 -4.19 5.21 8.26
N LEU A 207 -4.44 4.81 9.51
CA LEU A 207 -5.59 3.98 9.85
C LEU A 207 -6.90 4.70 9.53
N GLY A 208 -7.02 5.98 9.87
CA GLY A 208 -8.17 6.80 9.52
C GLY A 208 -8.33 6.99 8.00
N GLU A 209 -7.24 7.21 7.28
CA GLU A 209 -7.21 7.26 5.81
C GLU A 209 -7.70 5.92 5.22
N ASN A 210 -7.19 4.80 5.73
CA ASN A 210 -7.55 3.47 5.25
C ASN A 210 -9.01 3.12 5.53
N ILE A 211 -9.57 3.50 6.69
CA ILE A 211 -11.01 3.34 6.99
C ILE A 211 -11.86 4.05 5.92
N ALA A 212 -11.50 5.28 5.56
CA ALA A 212 -12.20 6.02 4.52
C ALA A 212 -12.05 5.37 3.13
N ASN A 213 -10.85 4.87 2.82
CA ASN A 213 -10.60 4.16 1.57
C ASN A 213 -11.37 2.83 1.47
N MET A 214 -11.41 2.04 2.55
CA MET A 214 -12.15 0.78 2.57
C MET A 214 -13.66 1.01 2.40
N TYR A 215 -14.24 2.04 3.02
CA TYR A 215 -15.63 2.44 2.74
C TYR A 215 -15.81 2.85 1.28
N ARG A 216 -14.92 3.68 0.72
CA ARG A 216 -14.98 4.13 -0.68
C ARG A 216 -14.90 2.97 -1.68
N LEU A 217 -14.04 1.97 -1.44
CA LEU A 217 -13.87 0.82 -2.33
C LEU A 217 -15.01 -0.19 -2.24
N THR A 218 -15.76 -0.24 -1.14
CA THR A 218 -16.74 -1.32 -0.88
C THR A 218 -18.19 -0.84 -0.75
N ALA A 219 -18.42 0.43 -0.43
CA ALA A 219 -19.68 0.94 0.08
C ALA A 219 -20.23 0.13 1.28
N ASP A 220 -19.35 -0.47 2.08
CA ASP A 220 -19.74 -1.25 3.26
C ASP A 220 -20.11 -0.33 4.43
N ASN A 221 -21.42 -0.22 4.67
CA ASN A 221 -21.99 0.60 5.75
C ASN A 221 -21.49 0.24 7.15
N ARG A 222 -20.85 -0.93 7.36
CA ARG A 222 -20.23 -1.24 8.65
C ARG A 222 -19.08 -0.28 8.99
N TYR A 223 -18.40 0.29 8.00
CA TYR A 223 -17.39 1.36 8.21
C TYR A 223 -18.00 2.70 8.63
N LEU A 224 -19.33 2.83 8.51
CA LEU A 224 -20.09 3.96 9.04
C LEU A 224 -20.66 3.68 10.45
N GLY A 225 -20.29 2.56 11.08
CA GLY A 225 -20.74 2.18 12.42
C GLY A 225 -20.07 2.98 13.55
N GLN A 226 -20.66 2.95 14.74
CA GLN A 226 -20.27 3.81 15.87
C GLN A 226 -18.78 3.73 16.24
N GLY A 227 -18.15 2.55 16.14
CA GLY A 227 -16.72 2.40 16.45
C GLY A 227 -15.82 3.28 15.60
N PHE A 228 -16.09 3.38 14.29
CA PHE A 228 -15.33 4.22 13.37
C PHE A 228 -15.70 5.70 13.48
N GLN A 229 -16.97 6.01 13.77
CA GLN A 229 -17.37 7.39 14.04
C GLN A 229 -16.68 7.93 15.30
N ASN A 230 -16.64 7.12 16.37
CA ASN A 230 -15.88 7.40 17.59
C ASN A 230 -14.39 7.58 17.30
N TYR A 231 -13.80 6.75 16.43
CA TYR A 231 -12.40 6.88 16.02
C TYR A 231 -12.13 8.25 15.36
N ILE A 232 -12.92 8.63 14.36
CA ILE A 232 -12.77 9.92 13.66
C ILE A 232 -12.95 11.10 14.63
N SER A 233 -13.94 11.02 15.52
CA SER A 233 -14.16 12.02 16.57
C SER A 233 -12.97 12.11 17.53
N GLN A 234 -12.47 10.97 18.03
CA GLN A 234 -11.33 10.92 18.93
C GLN A 234 -10.05 11.45 18.29
N MET A 235 -9.83 11.21 17.00
CA MET A 235 -8.68 11.76 16.28
C MET A 235 -8.62 13.29 16.36
N THR A 236 -9.75 13.99 16.49
CA THR A 236 -9.76 15.46 16.68
C THR A 236 -9.18 15.88 18.03
N SER A 237 -9.38 15.09 19.08
CA SER A 237 -8.77 15.28 20.40
C SER A 237 -7.32 14.80 20.42
N TYR A 238 -7.02 13.68 19.77
CA TYR A 238 -5.67 13.11 19.65
C TYR A 238 -4.69 14.06 18.96
N VAL A 239 -5.14 14.81 17.95
CA VAL A 239 -4.34 15.85 17.27
C VAL A 239 -3.99 17.01 18.20
N LYS A 240 -4.89 17.35 19.14
CA LYS A 240 -4.71 18.45 20.10
C LYS A 240 -4.09 17.97 21.42
N ALA A 241 -3.37 16.85 21.40
CA ALA A 241 -2.67 16.34 22.57
C ALA A 241 -1.79 17.44 23.18
N ASN A 242 -1.76 17.50 24.51
CA ASN A 242 -0.94 18.47 25.22
C ASN A 242 0.47 17.92 25.45
N SER A 243 1.42 18.84 25.45
CA SER A 243 2.81 18.66 25.89
C SER A 243 3.12 19.62 27.03
N THR A 244 3.88 19.14 28.01
CA THR A 244 4.28 19.93 29.18
C THR A 244 5.80 20.06 29.23
N VAL A 245 6.28 21.29 29.33
CA VAL A 245 7.70 21.65 29.50
C VAL A 245 7.85 22.43 30.80
N GLY A 246 8.52 21.84 31.79
CA GLY A 246 8.55 22.40 33.14
C GLY A 246 7.13 22.50 33.72
N SER A 247 6.72 23.71 34.12
CA SER A 247 5.36 24.00 34.60
C SER A 247 4.40 24.49 33.50
N THR A 248 4.87 24.59 32.25
CA THR A 248 4.10 25.17 31.14
C THR A 248 3.51 24.08 30.27
N THR A 249 2.18 24.10 30.11
CA THR A 249 1.45 23.16 29.26
C THR A 249 0.85 23.89 28.06
N GLY A 250 0.88 23.23 26.90
CA GLY A 250 0.35 23.70 25.63
C GLY A 250 0.13 22.54 24.68
N THR A 251 -0.35 22.82 23.48
CA THR A 251 -0.59 21.77 22.47
C THR A 251 0.72 21.27 21.86
N SER A 252 0.70 20.06 21.31
CA SER A 252 1.80 19.50 20.50
C SER A 252 1.69 19.90 19.02
N LEU A 253 1.17 21.10 18.72
CA LEU A 253 1.02 21.62 17.37
C LEU A 253 2.13 22.60 17.01
N ASN A 254 2.62 22.53 15.77
CA ASN A 254 3.59 23.49 15.24
C ASN A 254 2.92 24.79 14.77
N PRO A 255 3.67 25.87 14.51
CA PRO A 255 3.10 27.12 14.01
C PRO A 255 2.28 26.96 12.73
N ASP A 256 2.57 25.92 11.94
CA ASP A 256 1.84 25.58 10.73
C ASP A 256 0.57 24.75 10.98
N GLY A 257 0.38 24.24 12.21
CA GLY A 257 -0.77 23.46 12.65
C GLY A 257 -0.59 21.94 12.59
N PHE A 258 0.60 21.42 12.26
CA PHE A 258 0.89 19.98 12.29
C PHE A 258 1.04 19.49 13.73
N ARG A 259 0.49 18.31 14.01
CA ARG A 259 0.80 17.57 15.24
C ARG A 259 2.22 17.03 15.16
N MET A 260 3.02 17.32 16.17
CA MET A 260 4.35 16.74 16.38
C MET A 260 4.30 15.56 17.35
N ALA A 261 5.33 14.74 17.34
CA ALA A 261 5.56 13.69 18.32
C ALA A 261 5.92 14.27 19.69
N ARG A 262 5.30 13.71 20.73
CA ARG A 262 5.59 14.00 22.13
C ARG A 262 6.67 13.03 22.62
N THR A 263 7.93 13.39 22.45
CA THR A 263 9.06 12.53 22.82
C THR A 263 9.06 12.18 24.32
N GLN A 264 8.57 13.08 25.19
CA GLN A 264 8.41 12.77 26.62
C GLN A 264 7.41 11.64 26.91
N ASN A 265 6.54 11.33 25.94
CA ASN A 265 5.50 10.31 26.01
C ASN A 265 5.84 9.06 25.18
N GLY A 266 7.07 8.95 24.67
CA GLY A 266 7.52 7.80 23.89
C GLY A 266 6.99 7.73 22.45
N GLU A 267 6.36 8.79 21.95
CA GLU A 267 5.91 8.86 20.55
C GLU A 267 7.10 9.03 19.61
N THR A 268 7.05 8.36 18.45
CA THR A 268 8.03 8.55 17.36
C THR A 268 7.44 9.39 16.23
N ALA A 269 8.27 10.25 15.64
CA ALA A 269 7.84 11.20 14.61
C ALA A 269 7.82 10.63 13.18
N SER A 270 8.25 9.38 13.01
CA SER A 270 8.39 8.69 11.73
C SER A 270 8.39 7.18 11.94
N TYR A 271 8.10 6.43 10.89
CA TYR A 271 8.35 4.99 10.81
C TYR A 271 9.84 4.63 10.63
N ASN A 272 10.67 5.59 10.22
CA ASN A 272 12.07 5.31 10.00
C ASN A 272 12.79 4.95 11.32
N GLU A 273 13.34 3.74 11.36
CA GLU A 273 14.06 3.21 12.52
C GLU A 273 15.57 3.53 12.51
N PHE A 274 16.05 4.28 11.50
CA PHE A 274 17.47 4.50 11.20
C PHE A 274 17.88 5.98 11.27
N LEU A 275 17.24 6.75 12.16
CA LEU A 275 17.59 8.15 12.38
C LEU A 275 19.04 8.29 12.88
N PRO A 276 19.77 9.35 12.47
CA PRO A 276 21.09 9.65 13.03
C PRO A 276 21.05 9.82 14.56
N ASP A 277 22.08 9.33 15.27
CA ASP A 277 22.16 9.30 16.74
C ASP A 277 21.90 10.66 17.44
N ASN A 278 22.19 11.75 16.74
CA ASN A 278 22.09 13.13 17.22
C ASN A 278 20.92 13.91 16.62
N MET A 279 20.02 13.25 15.89
CA MET A 279 18.81 13.86 15.34
C MET A 279 17.61 13.63 16.26
N GLN A 280 17.01 14.69 16.78
CA GLN A 280 15.70 14.62 17.43
C GLN A 280 14.62 15.05 16.46
N LEU A 281 14.11 14.08 15.68
CA LEU A 281 12.98 14.29 14.78
C LEU A 281 11.69 14.42 15.58
N LEU A 282 10.97 15.53 15.39
CA LEU A 282 9.69 15.81 16.07
C LEU A 282 8.50 15.74 15.12
N LEU A 283 8.74 15.99 13.84
CA LEU A 283 7.76 15.87 12.77
C LEU A 283 8.46 15.41 11.49
N GLY A 284 8.38 14.11 11.18
CA GLY A 284 8.87 13.57 9.92
C GLY A 284 7.96 13.94 8.75
N GLY A 285 8.52 13.98 7.54
CA GLY A 285 7.76 14.19 6.30
C GLY A 285 6.69 13.13 6.06
N ASP A 286 6.88 11.91 6.57
CA ASP A 286 5.90 10.82 6.55
C ASP A 286 4.73 11.05 7.50
N LEU A 287 5.01 11.55 8.71
CA LEU A 287 3.98 12.00 9.63
C LEU A 287 3.20 13.20 9.08
N ALA A 288 3.89 14.20 8.52
CA ALA A 288 3.25 15.36 7.91
C ALA A 288 2.35 14.94 6.73
N ALA A 289 2.86 14.07 5.86
CA ALA A 289 2.12 13.52 4.73
C ALA A 289 0.89 12.71 5.17
N SER A 290 1.04 11.87 6.21
CA SER A 290 -0.07 11.06 6.74
C SER A 290 -1.17 11.91 7.35
N GLN A 291 -0.81 13.00 8.05
CA GLN A 291 -1.79 13.98 8.54
C GLN A 291 -2.58 14.62 7.40
N ILE A 292 -1.90 15.11 6.35
CA ILE A 292 -2.55 15.72 5.18
C ILE A 292 -3.46 14.71 4.47
N ALA A 293 -2.96 13.48 4.28
CA ALA A 293 -3.70 12.41 3.61
C ALA A 293 -4.97 12.00 4.39
N TYR A 294 -4.89 11.92 5.72
CA TYR A 294 -6.05 11.69 6.58
C TYR A 294 -7.12 12.77 6.39
N TYR A 295 -6.75 14.05 6.50
CA TYR A 295 -7.71 15.14 6.32
C TYR A 295 -8.31 15.16 4.91
N ARG A 296 -7.51 14.83 3.88
CA ARG A 296 -7.97 14.67 2.49
C ARG A 296 -9.03 13.57 2.39
N ALA A 297 -8.72 12.39 2.91
CA ALA A 297 -9.59 11.22 2.83
C ALA A 297 -10.93 11.44 3.52
N ILE A 298 -10.94 12.08 4.69
CA ILE A 298 -12.20 12.40 5.39
C ILE A 298 -12.97 13.52 4.67
N LYS A 299 -12.30 14.59 4.20
CA LYS A 299 -13.01 15.68 3.51
C LYS A 299 -13.68 15.23 2.21
N ASP A 300 -13.09 14.23 1.53
CA ASP A 300 -13.60 13.70 0.27
C ASP A 300 -14.74 12.68 0.47
N ASN A 301 -15.14 12.46 1.73
CA ASN A 301 -16.24 11.58 2.07
C ASN A 301 -17.32 12.29 2.91
N PRO A 302 -18.34 12.89 2.26
CA PRO A 302 -19.40 13.63 2.96
C PRO A 302 -20.16 12.81 4.00
N THR A 303 -20.29 11.48 3.77
CA THR A 303 -20.97 10.58 4.71
C THR A 303 -20.19 10.46 6.01
N LEU A 304 -18.86 10.30 5.94
CA LEU A 304 -18.00 10.27 7.12
C LEU A 304 -18.00 11.61 7.86
N ILE A 305 -17.99 12.74 7.14
CA ILE A 305 -18.12 14.08 7.75
C ILE A 305 -19.43 14.20 8.53
N ALA A 306 -20.56 13.84 7.91
CA ALA A 306 -21.87 13.94 8.55
C ALA A 306 -21.92 13.13 9.85
N LYS A 307 -21.30 11.94 9.87
CA LYS A 307 -21.19 11.12 11.08
C LYS A 307 -20.26 11.73 12.12
N ALA A 308 -19.09 12.23 11.72
CA ALA A 308 -18.17 12.90 12.63
C ALA A 308 -18.82 14.13 13.31
N LEU A 309 -19.63 14.91 12.59
CA LEU A 309 -20.38 16.04 13.15
C LEU A 309 -21.50 15.60 14.09
N SER A 310 -22.16 14.48 13.81
CA SER A 310 -23.17 13.91 14.70
C SER A 310 -22.58 13.48 16.05
N ASP A 311 -21.40 12.86 16.03
CA ASP A 311 -20.70 12.40 17.23
C ASP A 311 -20.03 13.54 18.00
N ASN A 312 -19.62 14.60 17.29
CA ASN A 312 -19.02 15.79 17.90
C ASN A 312 -19.65 17.07 17.32
N PRO A 313 -20.81 17.50 17.86
CA PRO A 313 -21.51 18.70 17.37
C PRO A 313 -20.71 20.02 17.52
N SER A 314 -19.64 20.02 18.33
CA SER A 314 -18.74 21.17 18.46
C SER A 314 -17.74 21.28 17.30
N LEU A 315 -17.58 20.21 16.50
CA LEU A 315 -16.74 20.20 15.33
C LEU A 315 -17.36 21.07 14.24
N ARG A 316 -16.55 21.97 13.67
CA ARG A 316 -16.98 22.78 12.53
C ARG A 316 -17.14 21.88 11.30
N SER A 317 -18.19 22.10 10.51
CA SER A 317 -18.39 21.40 9.23
C SER A 317 -17.20 21.52 8.28
N THR A 318 -16.44 22.61 8.36
CA THR A 318 -15.25 22.86 7.54
C THR A 318 -13.94 22.32 8.14
N TYR A 319 -13.97 21.65 9.31
CA TYR A 319 -12.75 21.28 10.05
C TYR A 319 -11.77 20.47 9.19
N PHE A 320 -12.22 19.39 8.55
CA PHE A 320 -11.35 18.54 7.72
C PHE A 320 -10.85 19.28 6.47
N SER A 321 -11.72 20.05 5.80
CA SER A 321 -11.34 20.83 4.62
C SER A 321 -10.36 21.96 4.94
N ASP A 322 -10.50 22.61 6.09
CA ASP A 322 -9.63 23.71 6.52
C ASP A 322 -8.25 23.18 6.91
N ASN A 323 -8.18 22.08 7.67
CA ASN A 323 -6.91 21.44 8.02
C ASN A 323 -6.19 20.91 6.77
N TYR A 324 -6.89 20.23 5.86
CA TYR A 324 -6.28 19.78 4.61
C TYR A 324 -5.67 20.95 3.82
N ARG A 325 -6.46 22.01 3.57
CA ARG A 325 -5.99 23.17 2.79
C ARG A 325 -4.83 23.88 3.47
N ASN A 326 -4.90 24.08 4.78
CA ASN A 326 -3.84 24.76 5.53
C ASN A 326 -2.55 23.93 5.52
N LEU A 327 -2.60 22.66 5.94
CA LEU A 327 -1.41 21.83 6.07
C LEU A 327 -0.75 21.55 4.71
N ALA A 328 -1.52 21.24 3.66
CA ALA A 328 -0.97 21.03 2.32
C ALA A 328 -0.26 22.29 1.78
N SER A 329 -0.88 23.46 1.97
CA SER A 329 -0.31 24.75 1.57
C SER A 329 0.97 25.07 2.34
N LYS A 330 0.98 24.86 3.66
CA LYS A 330 2.16 25.07 4.51
C LYS A 330 3.29 24.09 4.23
N PHE A 331 2.96 22.84 3.90
CA PHE A 331 3.95 21.87 3.45
C PHE A 331 4.66 22.35 2.19
N ASP A 332 3.91 22.68 1.13
CA ASP A 332 4.48 23.15 -0.12
C ASP A 332 5.29 24.46 0.03
N GLN A 333 4.92 25.34 0.95
CA GLN A 333 5.60 26.62 1.17
C GLN A 333 6.85 26.52 2.05
N ASN A 334 6.75 25.86 3.20
CA ASN A 334 7.76 25.99 4.27
C ASN A 334 8.78 24.86 4.28
N TRP A 335 8.46 23.70 3.71
CA TRP A 335 9.31 22.52 3.75
C TRP A 335 10.26 22.40 2.55
N TYR A 336 10.04 23.20 1.50
CA TYR A 336 10.76 23.07 0.25
C TYR A 336 12.12 23.79 0.29
N ILE A 337 13.20 23.03 0.15
CA ILE A 337 14.59 23.47 0.19
C ILE A 337 15.06 23.76 -1.24
N THR A 338 15.53 24.99 -1.48
CA THR A 338 16.00 25.46 -2.79
C THR A 338 17.52 25.51 -2.92
N SER A 339 18.25 25.33 -1.83
CA SER A 339 19.71 25.25 -1.78
C SER A 339 20.16 24.48 -0.55
N THR A 340 21.23 23.69 -0.65
CA THR A 340 21.82 23.02 0.51
C THR A 340 22.75 23.95 1.29
N THR A 341 22.75 23.80 2.61
CA THR A 341 23.72 24.44 3.54
C THR A 341 24.69 23.43 4.17
N SER A 342 24.52 22.14 3.88
CA SER A 342 25.32 21.06 4.43
C SER A 342 26.44 20.64 3.45
N ASN A 343 27.46 19.92 3.95
CA ASN A 343 28.46 19.25 3.11
C ASN A 343 28.10 17.76 3.03
N PRO A 344 27.29 17.34 2.05
CA PRO A 344 26.71 16.01 2.05
C PRO A 344 27.68 14.92 1.59
N SER A 345 27.44 13.69 2.05
CA SER A 345 28.18 12.52 1.55
C SER A 345 27.71 12.15 0.15
N THR A 346 28.61 12.16 -0.82
CA THR A 346 28.37 11.65 -2.18
C THR A 346 28.85 10.21 -2.36
N THR A 347 29.45 9.62 -1.33
CA THR A 347 30.07 8.28 -1.37
C THR A 347 29.23 7.26 -0.63
N CYS A 348 29.04 6.09 -1.25
CA CYS A 348 28.49 4.92 -0.58
C CYS A 348 29.53 4.34 0.38
N ALA A 349 29.28 4.43 1.69
CA ALA A 349 30.11 3.78 2.70
C ALA A 349 29.59 2.38 3.04
N SER A 350 28.27 2.21 3.11
CA SER A 350 27.59 0.95 3.48
C SER A 350 26.11 1.03 3.10
N PRO A 351 25.39 -0.10 2.92
CA PRO A 351 23.93 -0.10 2.72
C PRO A 351 23.16 0.60 3.85
N TYR A 352 23.76 0.67 5.05
CA TYR A 352 23.21 1.32 6.25
C TYR A 352 23.67 2.79 6.40
N SER A 353 24.61 3.26 5.57
CA SER A 353 25.10 4.65 5.56
C SER A 353 25.30 5.11 4.11
N PRO A 354 24.19 5.29 3.38
CA PRO A 354 24.23 5.64 1.96
C PRO A 354 24.68 7.09 1.69
N PRO A 355 24.93 7.44 0.42
CA PRO A 355 25.02 8.83 -0.02
C PRO A 355 23.77 9.63 0.40
N SER A 356 23.96 10.90 0.73
CA SER A 356 22.91 11.78 1.23
C SER A 356 22.71 13.06 0.41
N ALA A 357 23.49 13.28 -0.65
CA ALA A 357 23.14 14.29 -1.66
C ALA A 357 23.83 14.10 -3.02
N PHE A 358 23.53 15.05 -3.91
CA PHE A 358 23.91 15.04 -5.32
C PHE A 358 24.49 16.36 -5.83
N SER A 359 25.21 16.23 -6.96
CA SER A 359 25.64 17.33 -7.81
C SER A 359 25.17 17.07 -9.25
N PRO A 360 24.44 18.01 -9.90
CA PRO A 360 23.95 19.28 -9.33
C PRO A 360 22.87 19.06 -8.26
N PHE A 361 22.69 20.04 -7.38
CA PHE A 361 21.65 20.03 -6.36
C PHE A 361 20.26 19.96 -6.98
N ILE A 362 19.40 19.09 -6.45
CA ILE A 362 17.99 19.02 -6.81
C ILE A 362 17.20 19.61 -5.65
N PRO A 363 16.45 20.72 -5.84
CA PRO A 363 15.53 21.22 -4.83
C PRO A 363 14.55 20.15 -4.37
N HIS A 364 14.31 20.03 -3.06
CA HIS A 364 13.53 18.92 -2.51
C HIS A 364 12.88 19.31 -1.19
N PHE A 365 12.00 18.46 -0.67
CA PHE A 365 11.37 18.67 0.62
C PHE A 365 12.27 18.18 1.75
N ALA A 366 12.36 18.99 2.80
CA ALA A 366 13.03 18.65 4.05
C ALA A 366 12.54 17.30 4.61
N VAL A 367 13.45 16.60 5.28
CA VAL A 367 13.12 15.32 5.95
C VAL A 367 12.10 15.50 7.07
N GLY A 368 12.11 16.66 7.71
CA GLY A 368 11.27 16.94 8.86
C GLY A 368 11.70 18.15 9.65
N GLN A 369 10.91 18.45 10.68
CA GLN A 369 11.30 19.40 11.71
C GLN A 369 12.04 18.68 12.82
N VAL A 370 13.24 19.17 13.10
CA VAL A 370 14.13 18.65 14.14
C VAL A 370 14.27 19.65 15.29
N GLY A 371 14.46 19.10 16.48
CA GLY A 371 14.75 19.84 17.70
C GLY A 371 16.16 19.58 18.23
N THR A 372 16.48 20.23 19.35
CA THR A 372 17.70 20.00 20.12
C THR A 372 17.56 18.70 20.92
N PRO A 373 18.47 17.72 20.75
CA PRO A 373 18.45 16.46 21.49
C PRO A 373 18.27 16.64 23.01
N GLY A 374 17.35 15.89 23.59
CA GLY A 374 17.05 15.91 25.03
C GLY A 374 16.10 17.04 25.47
N THR A 375 15.58 17.82 24.53
CA THR A 375 14.62 18.91 24.81
C THR A 375 13.19 18.46 24.55
N PHE A 376 12.25 18.82 25.42
CA PHE A 376 10.81 18.62 25.22
C PHE A 376 10.17 19.89 24.67
N TYR A 377 9.10 19.76 23.87
CA TYR A 377 8.52 20.88 23.12
C TYR A 377 7.03 21.07 23.43
N SER A 378 6.59 22.32 23.60
CA SER A 378 5.19 22.69 23.81
C SER A 378 4.87 24.05 23.20
N SER A 379 3.68 24.21 22.62
CA SER A 379 3.28 25.45 21.90
C SER A 379 3.29 26.69 22.79
N ASN A 380 3.18 26.53 24.11
CA ASN A 380 3.11 27.64 25.07
C ASN A 380 4.45 27.98 25.74
N SER A 381 5.49 27.19 25.48
CA SER A 381 6.86 27.45 25.97
C SER A 381 7.70 28.15 24.91
N ASN A 382 7.63 29.49 24.85
CA ASN A 382 8.45 30.32 23.96
C ASN A 382 9.81 30.64 24.65
N PRO A 383 10.98 30.53 23.98
CA PRO A 383 11.20 30.29 22.55
C PRO A 383 11.44 28.84 22.15
N ASN A 384 11.17 27.89 23.04
CA ASN A 384 11.48 26.47 22.79
C ASN A 384 10.90 25.99 21.46
N TYR A 385 9.64 26.32 21.17
CA TYR A 385 9.02 25.93 19.90
C TYR A 385 9.55 26.67 18.66
N SER A 386 9.94 27.95 18.79
CA SER A 386 10.51 28.72 17.67
C SER A 386 11.93 28.29 17.29
N SER A 387 12.55 27.39 18.07
CA SER A 387 13.90 26.87 17.79
C SER A 387 13.93 25.70 16.79
N LEU A 388 12.77 25.18 16.38
CA LEU A 388 12.70 24.09 15.42
C LEU A 388 13.25 24.49 14.06
N THR A 389 14.00 23.59 13.43
CA THR A 389 14.58 23.78 12.10
C THR A 389 14.15 22.67 11.17
N TYR A 390 14.08 22.98 9.87
CA TYR A 390 13.93 21.97 8.83
C TYR A 390 15.30 21.38 8.49
N ASP A 391 15.39 20.06 8.42
CA ASP A 391 16.63 19.34 8.13
C ASP A 391 16.66 18.82 6.67
N ASP A 392 17.83 18.96 6.03
CA ASP A 392 18.08 18.68 4.60
C ASP A 392 18.64 17.25 4.38
N ALA A 393 18.69 16.41 5.40
CA ALA A 393 19.15 15.03 5.26
C ALA A 393 18.21 14.22 4.37
N TYR A 394 18.76 13.15 3.78
CA TYR A 394 17.95 12.11 3.17
C TYR A 394 17.68 10.98 4.16
N ILE A 395 16.41 10.79 4.49
CA ILE A 395 15.90 9.66 5.27
C ILE A 395 14.65 9.15 4.56
N ARG A 396 14.64 7.84 4.26
CA ARG A 396 13.71 7.20 3.31
C ARG A 396 12.24 7.56 3.53
N GLU A 397 11.55 6.97 4.50
CA GLU A 397 10.11 7.13 4.70
C GLU A 397 9.72 8.62 4.76
N PRO A 398 10.39 9.49 5.55
CA PRO A 398 10.08 10.91 5.54
C PRO A 398 10.19 11.62 4.18
N ASN A 399 11.17 11.28 3.34
CA ASN A 399 11.30 11.88 2.01
C ASN A 399 10.45 11.18 0.93
N ILE A 400 10.10 9.90 1.10
CA ILE A 400 9.29 9.12 0.15
C ILE A 400 7.80 9.40 0.35
N PHE A 401 7.33 9.45 1.59
CA PHE A 401 5.90 9.52 1.91
C PHE A 401 5.16 10.73 1.32
N PRO A 402 5.76 11.93 1.20
CA PRO A 402 5.11 13.05 0.51
C PRO A 402 4.66 12.71 -0.92
N LEU A 403 5.43 11.89 -1.63
CA LEU A 403 5.06 11.34 -2.95
C LEU A 403 4.07 10.18 -2.83
N TYR A 404 4.35 9.22 -1.93
CA TYR A 404 3.49 8.04 -1.71
C TYR A 404 2.05 8.42 -1.37
N LYS A 405 1.89 9.45 -0.52
CA LYS A 405 0.60 10.02 -0.11
C LYS A 405 0.08 11.08 -1.08
N ASN A 406 0.80 11.39 -2.15
CA ASN A 406 0.38 12.34 -3.19
C ASN A 406 -0.06 13.70 -2.60
N ILE A 407 0.74 14.27 -1.69
CA ILE A 407 0.37 15.51 -0.97
C ILE A 407 0.99 16.77 -1.55
N ILE A 408 1.99 16.64 -2.41
CA ILE A 408 2.67 17.77 -3.07
C ILE A 408 1.77 18.29 -4.18
N THR A 409 1.33 19.55 -4.08
CA THR A 409 0.35 20.11 -5.03
C THR A 409 1.00 20.84 -6.20
N ASP A 410 2.23 21.33 -6.01
CA ASP A 410 3.04 21.94 -7.07
C ASP A 410 3.72 20.86 -7.93
N SER A 411 3.33 20.79 -9.21
CA SER A 411 3.85 19.80 -10.16
C SER A 411 5.38 19.84 -10.37
N SER A 412 6.01 21.02 -10.30
CA SER A 412 7.46 21.18 -10.46
C SER A 412 8.19 20.69 -9.21
N LYS A 413 7.68 21.01 -8.02
CA LYS A 413 8.21 20.49 -6.76
C LYS A 413 8.05 18.98 -6.65
N MET A 414 6.92 18.44 -7.12
CA MET A 414 6.69 17.00 -7.17
C MET A 414 7.68 16.29 -8.12
N ASP A 415 7.90 16.85 -9.32
CA ASP A 415 8.92 16.35 -10.26
C ASP A 415 10.33 16.35 -9.64
N ASN A 416 10.71 17.44 -8.97
CA ASN A 416 11.99 17.54 -8.28
C ASN A 416 12.12 16.51 -7.15
N GLN A 417 11.12 16.39 -6.28
CA GLN A 417 11.12 15.41 -5.19
C GLN A 417 11.23 13.98 -5.72
N ALA A 418 10.50 13.65 -6.78
CA ALA A 418 10.56 12.33 -7.41
C ALA A 418 11.91 12.06 -8.09
N ARG A 419 12.58 13.07 -8.67
CA ARG A 419 13.96 12.91 -9.16
C ARG A 419 14.95 12.71 -8.02
N TYR A 420 14.83 13.49 -6.95
CA TYR A 420 15.68 13.41 -5.77
C TYR A 420 15.58 12.02 -5.11
N VAL A 421 14.35 11.54 -4.84
CA VAL A 421 14.10 10.22 -4.25
C VAL A 421 14.59 9.09 -5.17
N ASP A 422 14.26 9.12 -6.47
CA ASP A 422 14.67 8.05 -7.39
C ASP A 422 16.20 7.92 -7.49
N GLN A 423 16.89 9.05 -7.57
CA GLN A 423 18.34 9.04 -7.67
C GLN A 423 18.98 8.52 -6.38
N LEU A 424 18.54 8.96 -5.19
CA LEU A 424 19.11 8.50 -3.92
C LEU A 424 18.80 7.02 -3.69
N GLU A 425 17.58 6.57 -3.96
CA GLU A 425 17.26 5.15 -3.83
C GLU A 425 17.99 4.29 -4.84
N GLU A 426 18.23 4.76 -6.07
CA GLU A 426 19.07 4.03 -7.02
C GLU A 426 20.51 3.90 -6.50
N ALA A 427 21.09 4.99 -5.97
CA ALA A 427 22.42 4.96 -5.38
C ALA A 427 22.47 4.00 -4.16
N ASN A 428 21.42 4.01 -3.33
CA ASN A 428 21.28 3.14 -2.17
C ASN A 428 21.18 1.67 -2.57
N TYR A 429 20.39 1.39 -3.59
CA TYR A 429 20.23 0.05 -4.15
C TYR A 429 21.54 -0.48 -4.75
N VAL A 430 22.29 0.35 -5.47
CA VAL A 430 23.64 -0.01 -5.96
C VAL A 430 24.61 -0.23 -4.79
N CYS A 431 24.58 0.63 -3.78
CA CYS A 431 25.37 0.51 -2.55
C CYS A 431 25.08 -0.79 -1.79
N ALA A 432 23.82 -1.24 -1.83
CA ALA A 432 23.33 -2.52 -1.32
C ALA A 432 23.69 -3.72 -2.19
N ASN A 433 24.55 -3.57 -3.20
CA ASN A 433 24.85 -4.60 -4.19
C ASN A 433 23.56 -5.17 -4.84
N LYS A 434 22.61 -4.28 -5.14
CA LYS A 434 21.32 -4.59 -5.75
C LYS A 434 20.44 -5.54 -4.91
N GLN A 435 20.55 -5.47 -3.59
CA GLN A 435 19.71 -6.22 -2.64
C GLN A 435 18.61 -5.30 -2.08
N LEU A 436 17.35 -5.65 -2.32
CA LEU A 436 16.22 -4.85 -1.82
C LEU A 436 15.99 -5.02 -0.31
N ASP A 437 16.48 -6.10 0.32
CA ASP A 437 16.32 -6.34 1.76
C ASP A 437 17.36 -5.62 2.64
N LYS A 438 18.16 -4.71 2.06
CA LYS A 438 19.24 -4.00 2.77
C LYS A 438 19.08 -2.48 2.72
N PRO A 439 18.87 -1.80 3.87
CA PRO A 439 18.64 -2.35 5.21
C PRO A 439 17.28 -3.07 5.46
N GLY A 440 16.29 -2.95 4.57
CA GLY A 440 14.98 -3.59 4.72
C GLY A 440 14.12 -3.51 3.45
N ILE A 441 13.22 -4.45 3.23
CA ILE A 441 12.42 -4.45 1.98
C ILE A 441 11.28 -3.43 1.98
N GLU A 442 10.79 -3.06 3.17
CA GLU A 442 9.59 -2.23 3.37
C GLU A 442 9.65 -0.89 2.62
N TYR A 443 10.70 -0.08 2.77
CA TYR A 443 10.74 1.22 2.09
C TYR A 443 10.71 1.17 0.55
N HIS A 444 11.09 0.03 -0.05
CA HIS A 444 10.97 -0.14 -1.51
C HIS A 444 9.53 -0.38 -1.97
N THR A 445 8.62 -0.83 -1.10
CA THR A 445 7.20 -1.04 -1.45
C THR A 445 6.49 0.28 -1.73
N TYR A 446 6.96 1.39 -1.15
CA TYR A 446 6.37 2.72 -1.35
C TYR A 446 6.76 3.39 -2.68
N LEU A 447 7.88 2.97 -3.28
CA LEU A 447 8.48 3.62 -4.45
C LEU A 447 7.60 3.55 -5.71
N PRO A 448 7.00 2.41 -6.10
CA PRO A 448 6.18 2.37 -7.31
C PRO A 448 5.00 3.34 -7.24
N THR A 449 4.19 3.27 -6.18
CA THR A 449 3.09 4.22 -5.96
C THR A 449 3.58 5.66 -5.92
N SER A 450 4.70 5.96 -5.26
CA SER A 450 5.28 7.32 -5.23
C SER A 450 5.53 7.88 -6.63
N PHE A 451 6.15 7.09 -7.51
CA PHE A 451 6.46 7.54 -8.86
C PHE A 451 5.22 7.57 -9.78
N TYR A 452 4.25 6.69 -9.56
CA TYR A 452 2.98 6.77 -10.26
C TYR A 452 2.19 8.03 -9.90
N ASN A 453 2.16 8.40 -8.61
CA ASN A 453 1.54 9.65 -8.17
C ASN A 453 2.26 10.87 -8.76
N ALA A 454 3.59 10.81 -8.91
CA ALA A 454 4.40 11.83 -9.59
C ALA A 454 4.30 11.82 -11.12
N ASN A 455 3.42 10.98 -11.72
CA ASN A 455 3.27 10.82 -13.17
C ASN A 455 4.59 10.41 -13.88
N MET A 456 5.38 9.54 -13.25
CA MET A 456 6.64 8.99 -13.76
C MET A 456 6.56 7.45 -13.94
N PRO A 457 5.77 6.95 -14.90
CA PRO A 457 5.52 5.51 -15.04
C PRO A 457 6.78 4.68 -15.32
N ASP A 458 7.80 5.23 -15.98
CA ASP A 458 9.06 4.51 -16.26
C ASP A 458 9.84 4.19 -14.98
N LYS A 459 9.93 5.15 -14.06
CA LYS A 459 10.57 4.95 -12.76
C LYS A 459 9.74 4.01 -11.88
N ALA A 460 8.43 4.19 -11.90
CA ALA A 460 7.52 3.33 -11.16
C ALA A 460 7.65 1.87 -11.61
N TRP A 461 7.66 1.64 -12.93
CA TRP A 461 7.85 0.32 -13.53
C TRP A 461 9.19 -0.31 -13.16
N LYS A 462 10.29 0.46 -13.18
CA LYS A 462 11.62 0.00 -12.75
C LYS A 462 11.59 -0.59 -11.34
N TRP A 463 11.01 0.13 -10.37
CA TRP A 463 10.94 -0.34 -8.98
C TRP A 463 9.92 -1.46 -8.79
N LEU A 464 8.77 -1.40 -9.46
CA LEU A 464 7.75 -2.45 -9.40
C LEU A 464 8.26 -3.79 -9.92
N THR A 465 9.01 -3.79 -11.02
CA THR A 465 9.59 -5.02 -11.60
C THR A 465 10.78 -5.55 -10.82
N ARG A 466 11.50 -4.71 -10.05
CA ARG A 466 12.46 -5.17 -9.02
C ARG A 466 11.74 -5.89 -7.89
N LEU A 467 10.61 -5.36 -7.40
CA LEU A 467 9.77 -6.05 -6.41
C LEU A 467 9.20 -7.36 -6.97
N ALA A 468 8.75 -7.39 -8.22
CA ALA A 468 8.28 -8.62 -8.88
C ALA A 468 9.36 -9.70 -8.95
N LYS A 469 10.62 -9.32 -9.22
CA LYS A 469 11.77 -10.22 -9.17
C LYS A 469 11.99 -10.75 -7.75
N TRP A 470 12.01 -9.85 -6.76
CA TRP A 470 12.19 -10.21 -5.36
C TRP A 470 11.12 -11.20 -4.89
N GLN A 471 9.85 -10.90 -5.12
CA GLN A 471 8.70 -11.75 -4.81
C GLN A 471 8.85 -13.16 -5.41
N SER A 472 9.24 -13.23 -6.68
CA SER A 472 9.44 -14.50 -7.38
C SER A 472 10.60 -15.31 -6.77
N SER A 473 11.69 -14.64 -6.38
CA SER A 473 12.90 -15.28 -5.81
C SER A 473 12.80 -15.64 -4.33
N SER A 474 11.93 -14.96 -3.58
CA SER A 474 11.73 -15.16 -2.13
C SER A 474 10.70 -16.25 -1.81
N THR A 475 10.01 -16.77 -2.84
CA THR A 475 9.15 -17.96 -2.72
C THR A 475 10.01 -19.23 -2.58
N LYS A 476 9.85 -19.96 -1.47
CA LYS A 476 10.54 -21.25 -1.26
C LYS A 476 9.80 -22.36 -2.00
N ARG A 477 10.54 -23.17 -2.75
CA ARG A 477 9.98 -24.32 -3.48
C ARG A 477 10.71 -25.61 -3.13
N ASP A 478 9.98 -26.72 -3.10
CA ASP A 478 10.58 -28.05 -3.02
C ASP A 478 11.23 -28.47 -4.35
N SER A 479 11.83 -29.66 -4.38
CA SER A 479 12.46 -30.23 -5.58
C SER A 479 11.49 -30.51 -6.73
N GLN A 480 10.18 -30.46 -6.48
CA GLN A 480 9.10 -30.68 -7.44
C GLN A 480 8.50 -29.33 -7.92
N GLY A 481 8.97 -28.20 -7.39
CA GLY A 481 8.51 -26.86 -7.73
C GLY A 481 7.29 -26.38 -6.92
N ASN A 482 6.80 -27.19 -5.98
CA ASN A 482 5.69 -26.81 -5.10
C ASN A 482 6.15 -25.76 -4.10
N ILE A 483 5.30 -24.81 -3.78
CA ILE A 483 5.61 -23.77 -2.79
C ILE A 483 5.53 -24.39 -1.39
N ILE A 484 6.61 -24.24 -0.62
CA ILE A 484 6.76 -24.80 0.73
C ILE A 484 7.01 -23.73 1.80
N GLY A 485 6.91 -22.46 1.43
CA GLY A 485 7.06 -21.33 2.35
C GLY A 485 7.51 -20.07 1.62
N TYR A 486 7.68 -19.00 2.38
CA TYR A 486 8.06 -17.69 1.86
C TYR A 486 9.14 -17.07 2.73
N ASN A 487 9.99 -16.26 2.12
CA ASN A 487 10.97 -15.38 2.79
C ASN A 487 10.67 -13.90 2.49
N ALA A 488 9.57 -13.60 1.77
CA ALA A 488 9.19 -12.22 1.50
C ALA A 488 8.69 -11.56 2.80
N TYR A 489 8.71 -10.25 2.87
CA TYR A 489 7.94 -9.54 3.89
C TYR A 489 6.48 -9.48 3.39
N PRO A 490 5.47 -9.87 4.20
CA PRO A 490 4.08 -9.98 3.74
C PRO A 490 3.56 -8.80 2.94
N GLU A 491 3.94 -7.58 3.33
CA GLU A 491 3.54 -6.35 2.66
C GLU A 491 3.84 -6.36 1.16
N VAL A 492 4.97 -6.93 0.72
CA VAL A 492 5.38 -6.95 -0.69
C VAL A 492 4.33 -7.60 -1.57
N SER A 493 3.73 -8.70 -1.11
CA SER A 493 2.72 -9.43 -1.88
C SER A 493 1.47 -8.58 -2.09
N PHE A 494 0.95 -7.98 -1.02
CA PHE A 494 -0.26 -7.16 -1.11
C PHE A 494 -0.02 -5.87 -1.90
N VAL A 495 1.13 -5.23 -1.73
CA VAL A 495 1.50 -4.02 -2.48
C VAL A 495 1.69 -4.32 -3.96
N LEU A 496 2.31 -5.45 -4.32
CA LEU A 496 2.46 -5.83 -5.72
C LEU A 496 1.10 -6.05 -6.39
N ILE A 497 0.14 -6.63 -5.66
CA ILE A 497 -1.24 -6.79 -6.13
C ILE A 497 -1.91 -5.42 -6.29
N SER A 498 -1.86 -4.56 -5.27
CA SER A 498 -2.51 -3.25 -5.31
C SER A 498 -1.91 -2.34 -6.37
N ASP A 499 -0.59 -2.28 -6.52
CA ASP A 499 0.06 -1.35 -7.43
C ASP A 499 -0.10 -1.80 -8.88
N THR A 500 -0.10 -3.11 -9.14
CA THR A 500 -0.42 -3.63 -10.47
C THR A 500 -1.85 -3.27 -10.88
N ILE A 501 -2.82 -3.44 -9.98
CA ILE A 501 -4.23 -3.14 -10.32
C ILE A 501 -4.50 -1.63 -10.34
N THR A 502 -4.09 -0.90 -9.32
CA THR A 502 -4.45 0.51 -9.15
C THR A 502 -3.55 1.48 -9.90
N LYS A 503 -2.32 1.07 -10.25
CA LYS A 503 -1.35 1.96 -10.90
C LYS A 503 -0.99 1.53 -12.31
N VAL A 504 -0.68 0.25 -12.55
CA VAL A 504 -0.39 -0.23 -13.92
C VAL A 504 -1.67 -0.25 -14.76
N LEU A 505 -2.75 -0.87 -14.24
CA LEU A 505 -4.05 -0.81 -14.91
C LEU A 505 -4.79 0.51 -14.68
N GLY A 506 -4.40 1.25 -13.63
CA GLY A 506 -5.04 2.49 -13.22
C GLY A 506 -6.47 2.32 -12.75
N LEU A 507 -6.81 1.12 -12.26
CA LEU A 507 -8.16 0.78 -11.85
C LEU A 507 -8.46 1.44 -10.51
N ASP A 508 -9.53 2.23 -10.44
CA ASP A 508 -10.01 2.85 -9.22
C ASP A 508 -11.54 2.77 -9.16
N TYR A 509 -12.08 2.21 -8.07
CA TYR A 509 -13.51 2.03 -7.90
C TYR A 509 -14.04 2.90 -6.77
N ASP A 510 -14.95 3.80 -7.10
CA ASP A 510 -15.77 4.54 -6.14
C ASP A 510 -17.12 3.81 -6.01
N ALA A 511 -17.19 2.89 -5.05
CA ALA A 511 -18.36 2.05 -4.84
C ALA A 511 -19.62 2.84 -4.43
N PRO A 512 -19.55 3.84 -3.52
CA PRO A 512 -20.70 4.69 -3.21
C PRO A 512 -21.34 5.34 -4.44
N ASN A 513 -20.52 5.80 -5.39
CA ASN A 513 -21.00 6.43 -6.62
C ASN A 513 -21.14 5.44 -7.80
N SER A 514 -20.74 4.19 -7.62
CA SER A 514 -20.71 3.15 -8.66
C SER A 514 -19.93 3.59 -9.90
N VAL A 515 -18.72 4.12 -9.71
CA VAL A 515 -17.84 4.59 -10.81
C VAL A 515 -16.54 3.81 -10.79
N LEU A 516 -16.25 3.12 -11.89
CA LEU A 516 -14.99 2.44 -12.14
C LEU A 516 -14.15 3.27 -13.12
N SER A 517 -13.06 3.86 -12.66
CA SER A 517 -12.08 4.54 -13.52
C SER A 517 -10.95 3.60 -13.91
N THR A 518 -10.40 3.79 -15.12
CA THR A 518 -9.17 3.12 -15.56
C THR A 518 -8.24 4.13 -16.24
N LYS A 519 -6.96 4.18 -15.88
CA LYS A 519 -5.95 5.04 -16.54
C LYS A 519 -4.63 4.27 -16.72
N SER A 520 -4.27 3.95 -17.96
CA SER A 520 -3.03 3.21 -18.22
C SER A 520 -1.80 3.85 -17.55
N GLY A 521 -1.07 3.04 -16.77
CA GLY A 521 0.23 3.36 -16.18
C GLY A 521 1.37 2.60 -16.85
N LEU A 522 1.19 2.17 -18.10
CA LEU A 522 2.24 1.49 -18.85
C LEU A 522 3.45 2.42 -19.05
N PRO A 523 4.70 1.92 -18.93
CA PRO A 523 5.90 2.70 -19.18
C PRO A 523 6.07 2.97 -20.68
N SER A 524 6.87 3.98 -21.02
CA SER A 524 7.19 4.40 -22.38
C SER A 524 7.92 3.34 -23.20
N SER A 525 8.49 2.33 -22.55
CA SER A 525 9.15 1.18 -23.19
C SER A 525 8.19 0.18 -23.83
N PHE A 526 6.88 0.27 -23.57
CA PHE A 526 5.89 -0.61 -24.21
C PHE A 526 5.68 -0.20 -25.68
N ALA A 527 5.77 -1.18 -26.57
CA ALA A 527 5.59 -1.04 -28.01
C ALA A 527 4.27 -1.70 -28.48
N PRO A 528 3.81 -1.46 -29.72
CA PRO A 528 2.64 -2.14 -30.28
C PRO A 528 2.66 -3.66 -30.04
N GLY A 529 1.59 -4.18 -29.42
CA GLY A 529 1.46 -5.58 -29.05
C GLY A 529 1.91 -5.92 -27.62
N ASN A 530 2.55 -4.99 -26.90
CA ASN A 530 2.77 -5.14 -25.46
C ASN A 530 1.51 -4.82 -24.67
N TYR A 531 1.30 -5.58 -23.58
CA TYR A 531 0.13 -5.46 -22.73
C TYR A 531 0.36 -6.02 -21.33
N VAL A 532 -0.47 -5.57 -20.40
CA VAL A 532 -0.68 -6.20 -19.09
C VAL A 532 -2.18 -6.42 -18.92
N THR A 533 -2.56 -7.65 -18.60
CA THR A 533 -3.93 -8.07 -18.29
C THR A 533 -3.96 -8.64 -16.88
N ILE A 534 -4.88 -8.15 -16.05
CA ILE A 534 -5.26 -8.85 -14.81
C ILE A 534 -6.67 -9.40 -15.00
N LYS A 535 -6.80 -10.70 -14.73
CA LYS A 535 -8.03 -11.46 -14.86
C LYS A 535 -8.76 -11.58 -13.54
N ASN A 536 -10.09 -11.61 -13.60
CA ASN A 536 -10.99 -11.83 -12.48
C ASN A 536 -10.77 -10.83 -11.32
N ILE A 537 -10.67 -9.53 -11.64
CA ILE A 537 -10.67 -8.46 -10.65
C ILE A 537 -12.10 -8.31 -10.11
N PRO A 538 -12.33 -8.39 -8.79
CA PRO A 538 -13.66 -8.20 -8.23
C PRO A 538 -14.00 -6.72 -8.09
N ILE A 539 -15.07 -6.28 -8.75
CA ILE A 539 -15.71 -4.99 -8.51
C ILE A 539 -16.83 -5.22 -7.49
N TYR A 540 -16.50 -5.03 -6.22
CA TYR A 540 -17.39 -5.34 -5.11
C TYR A 540 -18.13 -4.10 -4.60
N ASN A 541 -19.44 -4.24 -4.47
CA ASN A 541 -20.29 -3.22 -3.88
C ASN A 541 -21.25 -3.85 -2.87
N LYS A 542 -20.96 -3.64 -1.60
CA LYS A 542 -21.75 -4.22 -0.51
C LYS A 542 -23.12 -3.59 -0.37
N ALA A 543 -23.24 -2.27 -0.55
CA ALA A 543 -24.54 -1.58 -0.50
C ALA A 543 -25.53 -2.16 -1.54
N LYS A 544 -24.99 -2.62 -2.67
CA LYS A 544 -25.72 -3.29 -3.75
C LYS A 544 -25.80 -4.81 -3.63
N ASN A 545 -25.16 -5.40 -2.62
CA ASN A 545 -24.97 -6.84 -2.46
C ASN A 545 -24.53 -7.53 -3.77
N THR A 546 -23.56 -6.94 -4.46
CA THR A 546 -23.15 -7.37 -5.81
C THR A 546 -21.63 -7.39 -5.94
N THR A 547 -21.12 -8.40 -6.64
CA THR A 547 -19.74 -8.44 -7.14
C THR A 547 -19.77 -8.70 -8.63
N ILE A 548 -19.09 -7.85 -9.42
CA ILE A 548 -18.89 -8.06 -10.85
C ILE A 548 -17.40 -8.32 -11.09
N ASN A 549 -17.07 -9.52 -11.53
CA ASN A 549 -15.70 -9.88 -11.87
C ASN A 549 -15.38 -9.44 -13.30
N VAL A 550 -14.24 -8.78 -13.46
CA VAL A 550 -13.80 -8.23 -14.75
C VAL A 550 -12.35 -8.62 -15.06
N ASP A 551 -12.05 -8.76 -16.34
CA ASP A 551 -10.68 -8.77 -16.84
C ASP A 551 -10.38 -7.36 -17.37
N VAL A 552 -9.25 -6.80 -16.96
CA VAL A 552 -8.81 -5.47 -17.44
C VAL A 552 -7.46 -5.60 -18.10
N THR A 553 -7.36 -5.05 -19.31
CA THR A 553 -6.13 -5.02 -20.09
C THR A 553 -5.74 -3.59 -20.42
N GLN A 554 -4.51 -3.22 -20.11
CA GLN A 554 -3.87 -2.05 -20.70
C GLN A 554 -2.89 -2.51 -21.77
N LYS A 555 -2.95 -1.92 -22.96
CA LYS A 555 -2.08 -2.30 -24.07
C LYS A 555 -1.75 -1.13 -24.99
N ILE A 556 -0.67 -1.31 -25.75
CA ILE A 556 -0.37 -0.48 -26.92
C ILE A 556 -0.87 -1.24 -28.14
N ASN A 557 -1.88 -0.68 -28.80
CA ASN A 557 -2.49 -1.32 -29.97
C ASN A 557 -1.57 -1.28 -31.20
N SER A 558 -1.99 -1.92 -32.29
CA SER A 558 -1.20 -2.01 -33.53
C SER A 558 -0.84 -0.64 -34.13
N ASN A 559 -1.60 0.40 -33.80
CA ASN A 559 -1.38 1.77 -34.28
C ASN A 559 -0.50 2.60 -33.31
N GLY A 560 0.04 1.98 -32.26
CA GLY A 560 0.86 2.67 -31.26
C GLY A 560 0.07 3.47 -30.22
N ALA A 561 -1.27 3.39 -30.22
CA ALA A 561 -2.10 4.10 -29.25
C ALA A 561 -2.37 3.25 -28.00
N THR A 562 -2.48 3.91 -26.85
CA THR A 562 -2.94 3.26 -25.61
C THR A 562 -4.42 2.86 -25.74
N GLN A 563 -4.70 1.61 -25.40
CA GLN A 563 -6.05 1.05 -25.40
C GLN A 563 -6.32 0.36 -24.05
N THR A 564 -7.52 0.58 -23.52
CA THR A 564 -8.01 -0.14 -22.33
C THR A 564 -9.14 -1.07 -22.73
N ASP A 565 -9.02 -2.36 -22.41
CA ASP A 565 -10.11 -3.32 -22.53
C ASP A 565 -10.67 -3.65 -21.14
N LEU A 566 -12.00 -3.77 -21.07
CA LEU A 566 -12.77 -4.19 -19.90
C LEU A 566 -13.68 -5.34 -20.34
N ALA A 567 -13.35 -6.58 -19.96
CA ALA A 567 -14.18 -7.75 -20.24
C ALA A 567 -14.87 -8.26 -18.98
N PHE A 568 -16.09 -8.78 -19.13
CA PHE A 568 -16.90 -9.26 -18.00
C PHE A 568 -16.75 -10.77 -17.87
N VAL A 569 -16.25 -11.20 -16.72
CA VAL A 569 -16.24 -12.62 -16.32
C VAL A 569 -17.62 -13.01 -15.78
N THR A 570 -18.23 -12.11 -15.01
CA THR A 570 -19.61 -12.26 -14.53
C THR A 570 -20.60 -12.09 -15.70
N ASP A 571 -21.57 -13.00 -15.83
CA ASP A 571 -22.70 -12.81 -16.73
C ASP A 571 -23.59 -11.66 -16.22
N LEU A 572 -23.48 -10.50 -16.85
CA LEU A 572 -24.21 -9.29 -16.49
C LEU A 572 -25.74 -9.45 -16.53
N SER A 573 -26.27 -10.46 -17.23
CA SER A 573 -27.71 -10.74 -17.24
C SER A 573 -28.23 -11.42 -15.98
N THR A 574 -27.33 -12.00 -15.18
CA THR A 574 -27.64 -12.59 -13.87
C THR A 574 -27.55 -11.57 -12.73
N VAL A 575 -26.88 -10.44 -12.97
CA VAL A 575 -26.78 -9.33 -12.02
C VAL A 575 -28.09 -8.53 -12.06
N ALA A 576 -28.65 -8.18 -10.91
CA ALA A 576 -29.92 -7.45 -10.87
C ALA A 576 -29.84 -6.09 -11.62
N PHE A 577 -30.98 -5.67 -12.16
CA PHE A 577 -31.09 -4.37 -12.85
C PHE A 577 -30.67 -3.23 -11.91
N ASN A 578 -30.03 -2.20 -12.47
CA ASN A 578 -29.44 -1.04 -11.75
C ASN A 578 -28.31 -1.34 -10.75
N GLN A 579 -27.86 -2.59 -10.64
CA GLN A 579 -26.64 -2.92 -9.88
C GLN A 579 -25.34 -2.75 -10.68
N GLY A 580 -25.43 -2.21 -11.91
CA GLY A 580 -24.29 -1.83 -12.74
C GLY A 580 -23.48 -0.64 -12.21
N PHE A 581 -22.57 -0.15 -13.05
CA PHE A 581 -21.64 0.94 -12.74
C PHE A 581 -21.33 1.77 -13.99
N HIS A 582 -20.85 3.00 -13.79
CA HIS A 582 -20.23 3.80 -14.84
C HIS A 582 -18.77 3.38 -15.01
N TRP A 583 -18.36 3.03 -16.22
CA TRP A 583 -16.96 2.87 -16.57
C TRP A 583 -16.41 4.17 -17.17
N ALA A 584 -15.40 4.74 -16.52
CA ALA A 584 -14.76 6.00 -16.89
C ALA A 584 -13.32 5.74 -17.35
N PRO A 585 -13.09 5.31 -18.61
CA PRO A 585 -11.75 5.13 -19.13
C PRO A 585 -11.08 6.49 -19.37
N LYS A 586 -9.85 6.60 -18.90
CA LYS A 586 -9.05 7.83 -18.86
C LYS A 586 -7.74 7.64 -19.63
N PHE A 587 -7.37 8.67 -20.37
CA PHE A 587 -6.17 8.68 -21.22
C PHE A 587 -5.44 10.00 -21.10
N TYR A 588 -4.11 9.96 -21.14
CA TYR A 588 -3.33 11.18 -21.34
C TYR A 588 -3.53 11.68 -22.77
N ASN A 589 -3.97 12.93 -22.93
CA ASN A 589 -4.41 13.50 -24.21
C ASN A 589 -3.76 14.87 -24.49
N PRO A 590 -2.43 14.90 -24.71
CA PRO A 590 -1.72 16.15 -25.00
C PRO A 590 -2.08 16.73 -26.36
N THR A 591 -2.55 15.90 -27.30
CA THR A 591 -2.89 16.29 -28.69
C THR A 591 -4.30 16.87 -28.83
N GLY A 592 -5.12 16.80 -27.78
CA GLY A 592 -6.48 17.37 -27.79
C GLY A 592 -7.48 16.57 -28.63
N ASN A 593 -7.35 15.23 -28.68
CA ASN A 593 -8.37 14.37 -29.28
C ASN A 593 -9.75 14.66 -28.64
N GLN A 594 -10.78 14.80 -29.48
CA GLN A 594 -12.11 15.20 -29.03
C GLN A 594 -13.05 14.01 -28.77
N TYR A 595 -12.68 12.84 -29.29
CA TYR A 595 -13.51 11.65 -29.26
C TYR A 595 -12.79 10.47 -28.61
N CYS A 596 -13.58 9.50 -28.18
CA CYS A 596 -13.13 8.22 -27.71
C CYS A 596 -13.93 7.14 -28.43
N LYS A 597 -13.21 6.24 -29.11
CA LYS A 597 -13.80 5.08 -29.76
C LYS A 597 -14.06 4.01 -28.70
N ILE A 598 -15.32 3.62 -28.57
CA ILE A 598 -15.76 2.54 -27.70
C ILE A 598 -16.21 1.38 -28.59
N THR A 599 -15.49 0.27 -28.52
CA THR A 599 -15.87 -0.98 -29.18
C THR A 599 -16.61 -1.85 -28.17
N ARG A 600 -17.83 -2.26 -28.49
CA ARG A 600 -18.63 -3.17 -27.67
C ARG A 600 -18.64 -4.53 -28.32
N THR A 601 -18.35 -5.58 -27.54
CA THR A 601 -18.48 -6.96 -27.99
C THR A 601 -19.66 -7.60 -27.29
N TYR A 602 -20.49 -8.29 -28.05
CA TYR A 602 -21.68 -8.96 -27.57
C TYR A 602 -21.41 -10.45 -27.33
N ARG A 603 -22.20 -11.09 -26.46
CA ARG A 603 -22.09 -12.52 -26.13
C ARG A 603 -22.22 -13.46 -27.34
N ASN A 604 -22.85 -13.02 -28.43
CA ASN A 604 -22.95 -13.78 -29.68
C ASN A 604 -21.71 -13.62 -30.58
N GLY A 605 -20.67 -12.91 -30.13
CA GLY A 605 -19.44 -12.65 -30.88
C GLY A 605 -19.51 -11.45 -31.83
N GLY A 606 -20.69 -10.84 -32.01
CA GLY A 606 -20.83 -9.59 -32.76
C GLY A 606 -20.16 -8.42 -32.04
N SER A 607 -19.82 -7.37 -32.79
CA SER A 607 -19.26 -6.15 -32.22
C SER A 607 -19.74 -4.92 -32.96
N ASP A 608 -19.81 -3.79 -32.27
CA ASP A 608 -19.99 -2.47 -32.89
C ASP A 608 -19.03 -1.43 -32.30
N ASN A 609 -18.99 -0.26 -32.94
CA ASN A 609 -18.23 0.89 -32.48
C ASN A 609 -19.18 2.06 -32.24
N THR A 610 -18.97 2.76 -31.14
CA THR A 610 -19.54 4.08 -30.88
C THR A 610 -18.42 5.07 -30.62
N PHE A 611 -18.67 6.34 -30.95
CA PHE A 611 -17.74 7.43 -30.68
C PHE A 611 -18.41 8.35 -29.68
N VAL A 612 -17.77 8.50 -28.52
CA VAL A 612 -18.26 9.35 -27.44
C VAL A 612 -17.33 10.55 -27.26
N ASN A 613 -17.86 11.64 -26.74
CA ASN A 613 -17.05 12.81 -26.42
C ASN A 613 -16.10 12.48 -25.25
N VAL A 614 -15.00 13.23 -25.17
CA VAL A 614 -14.14 13.22 -23.99
C VAL A 614 -14.25 14.52 -23.21
N MET A 615 -14.12 14.43 -21.89
CA MET A 615 -13.87 15.59 -21.04
C MET A 615 -12.41 15.64 -20.65
N THR A 616 -11.75 16.76 -20.94
CA THR A 616 -10.32 16.93 -20.70
C THR A 616 -10.09 17.91 -19.56
N ASP A 617 -9.36 17.46 -18.54
CA ASP A 617 -8.84 18.34 -17.52
C ASP A 617 -7.71 19.19 -18.12
N SER A 618 -7.87 20.52 -18.05
CA SER A 618 -6.97 21.46 -18.72
C SER A 618 -5.58 21.52 -18.11
N THR A 619 -5.43 21.13 -16.84
CA THR A 619 -4.16 21.16 -16.09
C THR A 619 -3.37 19.87 -16.32
N THR A 620 -4.01 18.72 -16.10
CA THR A 620 -3.38 17.40 -16.18
C THR A 620 -3.34 16.84 -17.60
N LYS A 621 -4.14 17.39 -18.52
CA LYS A 621 -4.37 16.87 -19.87
C LYS A 621 -4.90 15.44 -19.88
N ILE A 622 -5.57 15.01 -18.81
CA ILE A 622 -6.23 13.71 -18.75
C ILE A 622 -7.64 13.86 -19.31
N SER A 623 -7.96 13.04 -20.31
CA SER A 623 -9.29 12.95 -20.90
C SER A 623 -10.04 11.74 -20.38
N THR A 624 -11.31 11.91 -20.04
CA THR A 624 -12.23 10.83 -19.65
C THR A 624 -13.28 10.62 -20.75
N CYS A 625 -13.46 9.38 -21.21
CA CYS A 625 -14.53 9.06 -22.16
C CYS A 625 -15.88 9.00 -21.43
N GLN A 626 -16.92 9.61 -21.99
CA GLN A 626 -18.23 9.70 -21.32
C GLN A 626 -19.41 9.73 -22.30
N ASP A 627 -20.53 9.15 -21.90
CA ASP A 627 -21.73 8.96 -22.72
C ASP A 627 -22.75 10.11 -22.63
N GLY A 628 -22.31 11.30 -22.20
CA GLY A 628 -23.16 12.48 -21.99
C GLY A 628 -23.62 12.69 -20.55
N THR A 629 -23.30 11.75 -19.64
CA THR A 629 -23.60 11.84 -18.20
C THR A 629 -22.56 12.64 -17.40
N ASN A 630 -21.44 13.03 -18.02
CA ASN A 630 -20.25 13.61 -17.38
C ASN A 630 -19.59 12.72 -16.30
N ILE A 631 -19.98 11.44 -16.20
CA ILE A 631 -19.44 10.50 -15.20
C ILE A 631 -18.60 9.40 -15.89
N GLY A 632 -19.15 8.80 -16.95
CA GLY A 632 -18.55 7.67 -17.67
C GLY A 632 -19.61 6.87 -18.39
N ILE A 633 -19.22 5.82 -19.09
CA ILE A 633 -20.10 4.96 -19.90
C ILE A 633 -20.89 4.03 -18.97
N TRP A 634 -22.21 4.06 -19.00
CA TRP A 634 -23.02 3.14 -18.20
C TRP A 634 -22.89 1.68 -18.67
N VAL A 635 -22.56 0.79 -17.73
CA VAL A 635 -22.55 -0.66 -17.95
C VAL A 635 -23.88 -1.24 -17.49
N TYR A 636 -24.70 -1.67 -18.45
CA TYR A 636 -26.03 -2.22 -18.20
C TYR A 636 -25.99 -3.64 -17.61
N THR A 637 -26.78 -3.89 -16.57
CA THR A 637 -26.98 -5.20 -15.92
C THR A 637 -28.46 -5.58 -15.90
N GLY A 638 -28.76 -6.85 -15.73
CA GLY A 638 -30.13 -7.38 -15.67
C GLY A 638 -30.55 -8.12 -16.92
N GLN A 639 -31.78 -8.65 -16.91
CA GLN A 639 -32.33 -9.42 -18.02
C GLN A 639 -32.20 -8.63 -19.34
N GLY A 640 -31.58 -9.26 -20.36
CA GLY A 640 -31.31 -8.62 -21.66
C GLY A 640 -29.91 -8.00 -21.79
N ALA A 641 -29.13 -7.86 -20.70
CA ALA A 641 -27.73 -7.48 -20.78
C ALA A 641 -26.97 -8.50 -21.64
N ASN A 642 -26.34 -8.08 -22.73
CA ASN A 642 -25.72 -8.98 -23.69
C ASN A 642 -24.29 -8.60 -24.09
N ILE A 643 -23.71 -7.61 -23.41
CA ILE A 643 -22.32 -7.18 -23.65
C ILE A 643 -21.37 -8.10 -22.88
N SER A 644 -20.33 -8.58 -23.55
CA SER A 644 -19.25 -9.38 -22.95
C SER A 644 -18.00 -8.57 -22.68
N SER A 645 -17.75 -7.49 -23.44
CA SER A 645 -16.61 -6.60 -23.18
C SER A 645 -16.77 -5.23 -23.84
N TYR A 646 -15.99 -4.28 -23.33
CA TYR A 646 -15.73 -2.99 -23.92
C TYR A 646 -14.23 -2.82 -24.21
N SER A 647 -13.91 -1.97 -25.19
CA SER A 647 -12.57 -1.48 -25.47
C SER A 647 -12.64 0.03 -25.72
N ALA A 648 -11.73 0.80 -25.15
CA ALA A 648 -11.65 2.25 -25.29
C ALA A 648 -10.29 2.70 -25.83
N THR A 649 -10.30 3.68 -26.74
CA THR A 649 -9.10 4.34 -27.25
C THR A 649 -9.46 5.77 -27.68
N LEU A 650 -8.54 6.73 -27.48
CA LEU A 650 -8.74 8.09 -27.98
C LEU A 650 -8.77 8.12 -29.51
N SER A 651 -9.61 9.00 -30.06
CA SER A 651 -9.75 9.21 -31.50
C SER A 651 -9.80 10.70 -31.84
N SER A 652 -9.12 11.09 -32.92
CA SER A 652 -9.21 12.44 -33.48
C SER A 652 -10.48 12.63 -34.32
N THR A 653 -11.05 11.55 -34.84
CA THR A 653 -12.27 11.53 -35.66
C THR A 653 -13.43 10.90 -34.91
N ASN A 654 -14.65 11.25 -35.32
CA ASN A 654 -15.89 10.62 -34.88
C ASN A 654 -16.32 9.43 -35.79
N GLN A 655 -15.36 8.87 -36.54
CA GLN A 655 -15.53 7.80 -37.52
C GLN A 655 -14.47 6.72 -37.33
#